data_AF-A0A0G4FK41-F1
#
_entry.id   AF-A0A0G4FK41-F1
#
_cell.length_a   1.000
_cell.length_b   1.000
_cell.length_c   1.000
_cell.angle_alpha   90.00
_cell.angle_beta   90.00
_cell.angle_gamma   90.00
#
_symmetry.space_group_name_H-M   'P 1'
#
loop_
_entity.id
_entity.type
_entity.pdbx_description
1 polymer ?
#
loop_
_entity_poly.entity_id
_entity_poly.type
_entity_poly.pdbx_seq_one_letter_code
_entity_poly.pdbx_strand_id
1 'polypeptide(L)'
;MLTTDFLASVGWPHLTENEALRKLVKALDPRYDLPSVGKVHEKQILTYKTDPQVKYPAFDRFTTGDMLKSGISPLDLTALEDDEVPQTFWDVADIGVRYLDPKSLTPSDKLALYAYYKQGTCGDFTGSASALGSLLGNQESIKQMVWQNLKGMTRTEAQRKYLETYEQLYRKLHLEKELPEVQELLLSSIIPTRHRKEWETEGHEAQSLAHFGAELYTTVYPDQLPENLARDYASKVGMRYKRTMMNRYLVDLRAKRAAGPVSDTDFKRYTTQTAFSKLMRPLRELEEGAQKAYLALLEEAEGKRGLCNLEEDDIFLIDATGISVLPVREADGCFVGPSVIFLRSKKNTQDEEEGKGKTPQDPTPFAIALECTQHGTEYPPPASQRFPACLSNLRTVTPDQGLAWEMAKLFSLQAADYLQGLGFHVVLHVLTMNPVLLAFHRTVKELPEGGRMSALACMMGEHAFLALATNSFVFHSEYSVMWPDNKKQPYDAFCCRCDDLPPGEFDHLGGAFHLARLAFEGVEGHPVYRPADDLKQIQMEAYDRKGTGSYLWFLSRVRGAVLRFVASVFSEIEHREEDREFAVRLVENLRKTLPRGSSILKKLPQTDENDTAEECLKWAQTVLVYMVCHSVEHCLDHFLSDTMADATLGRIRAPIDFDNTTTDLRAIHTKVGGRTEKRLRVGMGRGRER
;
A
#
# COMPACT_ATOMS: atom_id res chain seq x y z
N MET A 1 -19.75 7.04 -7.31
CA MET A 1 -20.86 7.86 -7.82
C MET A 1 -22.05 6.97 -8.14
N LEU A 2 -22.96 6.83 -7.19
CA LEU A 2 -24.32 6.33 -7.45
C LEU A 2 -25.11 7.52 -8.00
N THR A 3 -25.46 7.50 -9.29
CA THR A 3 -26.18 8.61 -9.93
C THR A 3 -27.62 8.69 -9.42
N THR A 4 -28.22 9.88 -9.47
CA THR A 4 -29.61 10.12 -9.11
C THR A 4 -30.57 9.18 -9.85
N ASP A 5 -30.24 8.84 -11.11
CA ASP A 5 -31.04 7.95 -11.96
C ASP A 5 -30.92 6.48 -11.53
N PHE A 6 -29.73 6.03 -11.12
CA PHE A 6 -29.55 4.72 -10.49
C PHE A 6 -30.33 4.63 -9.17
N LEU A 7 -30.28 5.69 -8.35
CA LEU A 7 -31.04 5.74 -7.11
C LEU A 7 -32.55 5.74 -7.35
N ALA A 8 -33.03 6.41 -8.39
CA ALA A 8 -34.42 6.38 -8.79
C ALA A 8 -34.85 4.98 -9.28
N SER A 9 -34.03 4.30 -10.08
CA SER A 9 -34.37 2.99 -10.66
C SER A 9 -34.46 1.87 -9.63
N VAL A 10 -33.72 1.97 -8.51
CA VAL A 10 -33.81 1.01 -7.39
C VAL A 10 -34.78 1.44 -6.28
N GLY A 11 -35.60 2.47 -6.53
CA GLY A 11 -36.63 2.94 -5.59
C GLY A 11 -36.08 3.75 -4.41
N TRP A 12 -34.87 4.30 -4.52
CA TRP A 12 -34.17 5.09 -3.50
C TRP A 12 -33.93 6.57 -3.88
N PRO A 13 -34.87 7.29 -4.55
CA PRO A 13 -34.60 8.62 -5.09
C PRO A 13 -34.30 9.70 -4.04
N HIS A 14 -34.57 9.40 -2.76
CA HIS A 14 -34.41 10.31 -1.63
C HIS A 14 -33.12 10.08 -0.83
N LEU A 15 -32.32 9.07 -1.17
CA LEU A 15 -31.08 8.78 -0.44
C LEU A 15 -29.94 9.63 -0.97
N THR A 16 -29.13 10.16 -0.06
CA THR A 16 -27.81 10.70 -0.42
C THR A 16 -26.88 9.57 -0.87
N GLU A 17 -25.81 9.87 -1.63
CA GLU A 17 -24.86 8.86 -2.12
C GLU A 17 -24.33 7.97 -0.99
N ASN A 18 -24.03 8.55 0.17
CA ASN A 18 -23.59 7.82 1.37
C ASN A 18 -24.68 6.93 2.00
N GLU A 19 -25.95 7.33 1.92
CA GLU A 19 -27.07 6.53 2.42
C GLU A 19 -27.39 5.35 1.50
N ALA A 20 -27.32 5.60 0.19
CA ALA A 20 -27.46 4.57 -0.81
C ALA A 20 -26.31 3.55 -0.74
N LEU A 21 -25.07 4.01 -0.56
CA LEU A 21 -23.92 3.12 -0.37
C LEU A 21 -24.09 2.24 0.87
N ARG A 22 -24.61 2.77 1.98
CA ARG A 22 -24.92 1.94 3.18
C ARG A 22 -25.99 0.91 2.90
N LYS A 23 -27.11 1.32 2.29
CA LYS A 23 -28.19 0.38 1.98
C LYS A 23 -27.69 -0.69 1.02
N LEU A 24 -26.87 -0.33 0.05
CA LEU A 24 -26.25 -1.27 -0.89
C LEU A 24 -25.30 -2.24 -0.16
N VAL A 25 -24.37 -1.72 0.65
CA VAL A 25 -23.44 -2.55 1.45
C VAL A 25 -24.19 -3.47 2.40
N LYS A 26 -25.24 -2.99 3.06
CA LYS A 26 -26.08 -3.77 3.99
C LYS A 26 -26.97 -4.78 3.27
N ALA A 27 -27.42 -4.49 2.06
CA ALA A 27 -28.16 -5.43 1.22
C ALA A 27 -27.25 -6.53 0.64
N LEU A 28 -26.00 -6.19 0.32
CA LEU A 28 -24.99 -7.13 -0.17
C LEU A 28 -24.42 -7.99 0.97
N ASP A 29 -24.29 -7.43 2.17
CA ASP A 29 -23.87 -8.11 3.39
C ASP A 29 -24.51 -7.47 4.64
N PRO A 30 -25.53 -8.11 5.24
CA PRO A 30 -26.21 -7.60 6.44
C PRO A 30 -25.29 -7.38 7.65
N ARG A 31 -24.06 -7.93 7.63
CA ARG A 31 -23.08 -7.82 8.72
C ARG A 31 -22.35 -6.48 8.77
N TYR A 32 -22.35 -5.71 7.68
CA TYR A 32 -21.66 -4.41 7.63
C TYR A 32 -22.62 -3.26 7.93
N ASP A 33 -22.36 -2.53 9.03
CA ASP A 33 -23.05 -1.29 9.37
C ASP A 33 -22.06 -0.12 9.32
N LEU A 34 -22.01 0.56 8.17
CA LEU A 34 -21.21 1.77 8.02
C LEU A 34 -21.80 2.87 8.94
N PRO A 35 -21.03 3.54 9.82
CA PRO A 35 -21.54 4.55 10.77
C PRO A 35 -21.94 5.86 10.06
N SER A 36 -23.05 6.52 10.44
CA SER A 36 -23.53 7.74 9.75
C SER A 36 -22.54 8.88 9.87
N VAL A 37 -22.33 9.64 8.79
CA VAL A 37 -21.46 10.83 8.80
C VAL A 37 -21.91 11.77 9.92
N GLY A 38 -23.23 11.88 10.13
CA GLY A 38 -23.83 12.55 11.29
C GLY A 38 -23.45 11.95 12.64
N LYS A 39 -23.46 10.62 12.82
CA LYS A 39 -23.07 9.97 14.09
C LYS A 39 -21.56 10.03 14.36
N VAL A 40 -20.72 10.07 13.34
CA VAL A 40 -19.27 10.29 13.49
C VAL A 40 -19.01 11.74 13.94
N HIS A 41 -19.66 12.71 13.30
CA HIS A 41 -19.60 14.12 13.70
C HIS A 41 -20.20 14.35 15.09
N GLU A 42 -21.32 13.72 15.43
CA GLU A 42 -21.99 13.87 16.71
C GLU A 42 -21.16 13.24 17.84
N LYS A 43 -20.54 12.07 17.62
CA LYS A 43 -19.59 11.49 18.58
C LYS A 43 -18.35 12.37 18.77
N GLN A 44 -17.83 12.97 17.70
CA GLN A 44 -16.72 13.91 17.79
C GLN A 44 -17.14 15.17 18.56
N ILE A 45 -18.29 15.79 18.22
CA ILE A 45 -18.81 17.01 18.86
C ILE A 45 -19.20 16.78 20.32
N LEU A 46 -19.77 15.62 20.67
CA LEU A 46 -20.12 15.28 22.05
C LEU A 46 -18.86 15.10 22.89
N THR A 47 -17.83 14.44 22.34
CA THR A 47 -16.50 14.33 22.96
C THR A 47 -15.86 15.72 23.17
N TYR A 48 -16.07 16.67 22.24
CA TYR A 48 -15.60 18.06 22.37
C TYR A 48 -16.38 18.91 23.38
N LYS A 49 -17.62 18.55 23.72
CA LYS A 49 -18.52 19.40 24.55
C LYS A 49 -18.63 18.95 26.01
N THR A 50 -18.35 17.68 26.33
CA THR A 50 -18.63 17.14 27.67
C THR A 50 -17.41 16.92 28.57
N ASP A 51 -16.19 17.16 28.09
CA ASP A 51 -14.97 17.07 28.91
C ASP A 51 -14.29 18.44 29.10
N PRO A 52 -14.45 19.08 30.28
CA PRO A 52 -13.81 20.36 30.59
C PRO A 52 -12.27 20.31 30.70
N GLN A 53 -11.64 19.13 30.69
CA GLN A 53 -10.18 18.98 30.83
C GLN A 53 -9.44 18.72 29.51
N VAL A 54 -10.14 18.62 28.39
CA VAL A 54 -9.52 18.51 27.05
C VAL A 54 -9.43 19.91 26.40
N LYS A 55 -8.61 20.78 26.98
CA LYS A 55 -7.99 21.88 26.22
C LYS A 55 -6.58 21.41 25.86
N TYR A 56 -6.38 20.92 24.64
CA TYR A 56 -5.06 20.57 24.12
C TYR A 56 -4.19 21.84 23.99
N PRO A 57 -3.11 22.02 24.78
CA PRO A 57 -2.05 22.98 24.45
C PRO A 57 -1.23 22.50 23.24
N ALA A 58 -1.35 21.21 22.88
CA ALA A 58 -0.69 20.58 21.73
C ALA A 58 -1.22 21.10 20.38
N PHE A 59 -2.45 21.60 20.31
CA PHE A 59 -3.03 22.10 19.06
C PHE A 59 -2.52 23.49 18.69
N ASP A 60 -2.29 24.37 19.67
CA ASP A 60 -1.69 25.69 19.43
C ASP A 60 -0.20 25.60 19.06
N ARG A 61 0.55 24.66 19.66
CA ARG A 61 1.96 24.39 19.30
C ARG A 61 2.14 23.66 17.96
N PHE A 62 1.07 23.05 17.43
CA PHE A 62 1.05 22.42 16.11
C PHE A 62 1.26 23.44 14.97
N THR A 63 1.00 24.72 15.23
CA THR A 63 1.16 25.82 14.26
C THR A 63 2.56 26.47 14.27
N THR A 64 3.39 26.23 15.29
CA THR A 64 4.69 26.92 15.47
C THR A 64 5.92 26.10 15.08
N GLY A 65 5.78 24.79 14.81
CA GLY A 65 6.88 23.97 14.27
C GLY A 65 7.92 23.44 15.30
N ASP A 66 7.61 23.51 16.59
CA ASP A 66 8.56 23.14 17.67
C ASP A 66 8.78 21.62 17.86
N MET A 67 8.02 20.76 17.18
CA MET A 67 8.08 19.30 17.33
C MET A 67 9.19 18.60 16.52
N LEU A 68 10.09 19.32 15.85
CA LEU A 68 11.10 18.74 14.95
C LEU A 68 12.30 18.05 15.63
N LYS A 69 12.28 17.83 16.96
CA LYS A 69 13.43 17.27 17.71
C LYS A 69 13.34 15.80 18.13
N SER A 70 12.17 15.16 18.23
CA SER A 70 12.04 13.85 18.91
C SER A 70 11.91 12.63 17.99
N GLY A 71 12.79 12.48 17.00
CA GLY A 71 12.96 11.19 16.31
C GLY A 71 13.55 10.16 17.28
N ILE A 72 12.74 9.21 17.75
CA ILE A 72 13.16 8.20 18.75
C ILE A 72 13.96 7.08 18.06
N SER A 73 15.25 7.38 17.85
CA SER A 73 16.37 6.44 17.91
C SER A 73 16.48 5.83 19.32
N PRO A 74 17.22 4.73 19.57
CA PRO A 74 17.69 4.39 20.91
C PRO A 74 18.58 5.53 21.42
N LEU A 75 17.92 6.54 21.99
CA LEU A 75 18.54 7.63 22.71
C LEU A 75 19.15 7.04 23.97
N ASP A 76 20.33 7.52 24.34
CA ASP A 76 20.75 7.49 25.73
C ASP A 76 19.76 8.36 26.52
N LEU A 77 18.67 7.74 26.99
CA LEU A 77 17.57 8.43 27.67
C LEU A 77 18.04 8.97 29.03
N THR A 78 19.21 8.52 29.50
CA THR A 78 19.84 9.01 30.72
C THR A 78 20.45 10.40 30.57
N ALA A 79 20.75 10.83 29.33
CA ALA A 79 21.39 12.11 29.03
C ALA A 79 20.42 13.26 28.69
N LEU A 80 19.12 13.08 28.92
CA LEU A 80 18.11 14.11 28.61
C LEU A 80 18.20 15.33 29.55
N GLU A 81 18.11 16.52 28.95
CA GLU A 81 17.90 17.76 29.69
C GLU A 81 16.50 17.76 30.33
N ASP A 82 16.35 18.42 31.49
CA ASP A 82 15.11 18.37 32.29
C ASP A 82 13.85 18.85 31.54
N ASP A 83 14.01 19.71 30.54
CA ASP A 83 12.93 20.23 29.70
C ASP A 83 12.51 19.26 28.59
N GLU A 84 13.37 18.31 28.19
CA GLU A 84 13.08 17.26 27.20
C GLU A 84 12.35 16.06 27.83
N VAL A 85 12.62 15.77 29.11
CA VAL A 85 12.09 14.60 29.84
C VAL A 85 10.56 14.42 29.71
N PRO A 86 9.71 15.45 29.89
CA PRO A 86 8.26 15.26 29.86
C PRO A 86 7.74 14.79 28.50
N GLN A 87 8.29 15.31 27.40
CA GLN A 87 7.84 14.93 26.05
C GLN A 87 8.30 13.51 25.72
N THR A 88 9.57 13.19 25.97
CA THR A 88 10.10 11.85 25.72
C THR A 88 9.41 10.80 26.59
N PHE A 89 9.05 11.15 27.83
CA PHE A 89 8.24 10.28 28.70
C PHE A 89 6.91 9.88 28.05
N TRP A 90 6.16 10.82 27.48
CA TRP A 90 4.89 10.52 26.84
C TRP A 90 5.08 9.67 25.58
N ASP A 91 6.05 10.02 24.74
CA ASP A 91 6.33 9.26 23.53
C ASP A 91 6.72 7.79 23.87
N VAL A 92 7.54 7.59 24.90
CA VAL A 92 7.93 6.24 25.37
C VAL A 92 6.78 5.52 26.08
N ALA A 93 5.96 6.20 26.88
CA ALA A 93 4.85 5.56 27.58
C ALA A 93 3.72 5.13 26.62
N ASP A 94 3.46 5.91 25.58
CA ASP A 94 2.37 5.63 24.63
C ASP A 94 2.80 4.63 23.53
N ILE A 95 4.04 4.75 23.06
CA ILE A 95 4.57 4.01 21.92
C ILE A 95 5.69 3.06 22.37
N GLY A 96 6.72 3.60 23.01
CA GLY A 96 7.94 2.88 23.41
C GLY A 96 7.69 1.59 24.20
N VAL A 97 6.83 1.64 25.22
CA VAL A 97 6.56 0.52 26.12
C VAL A 97 5.98 -0.71 25.40
N ARG A 98 5.33 -0.50 24.24
CA ARG A 98 4.78 -1.59 23.42
C ARG A 98 5.85 -2.46 22.77
N TYR A 99 7.06 -1.95 22.66
CA TYR A 99 8.21 -2.72 22.19
C TYR A 99 8.78 -3.67 23.27
N LEU A 100 8.38 -3.56 24.54
CA LEU A 100 8.77 -4.53 25.55
C LEU A 100 7.80 -5.71 25.50
N ASP A 101 8.29 -6.93 25.21
CA ASP A 101 7.44 -8.13 25.29
C ASP A 101 6.92 -8.32 26.72
N PRO A 102 5.60 -8.22 26.96
CA PRO A 102 5.04 -8.36 28.29
C PRO A 102 5.32 -9.71 28.94
N LYS A 103 5.56 -10.77 28.15
CA LYS A 103 5.89 -12.11 28.68
C LYS A 103 7.32 -12.20 29.18
N SER A 104 8.22 -11.44 28.56
CA SER A 104 9.63 -11.37 28.93
C SER A 104 9.91 -10.47 30.14
N LEU A 105 8.98 -9.60 30.51
CA LEU A 105 9.08 -8.76 31.71
C LEU A 105 8.73 -9.52 32.99
N THR A 106 9.60 -9.44 33.99
CA THR A 106 9.31 -9.98 35.32
C THR A 106 8.18 -9.18 35.99
N PRO A 107 7.45 -9.75 36.98
CA PRO A 107 6.47 -8.99 37.75
C PRO A 107 7.06 -7.72 38.39
N SER A 108 8.34 -7.75 38.79
CA SER A 108 9.04 -6.59 39.36
C SER A 108 9.22 -5.48 38.32
N ASP A 109 9.61 -5.82 37.09
CA ASP A 109 9.81 -4.85 36.00
C ASP A 109 8.50 -4.12 35.68
N LYS A 110 7.40 -4.86 35.61
CA LYS A 110 6.05 -4.31 35.37
C LYS A 110 5.62 -3.36 36.49
N LEU A 111 5.90 -3.72 37.74
CA LEU A 111 5.56 -2.90 38.91
C LEU A 111 6.41 -1.63 38.97
N ALA A 112 7.70 -1.70 38.62
CA ALA A 112 8.59 -0.54 38.56
C ALA A 112 8.11 0.47 37.50
N LEU A 113 7.88 0.01 36.26
CA LEU A 113 7.34 0.86 35.19
C LEU A 113 6.00 1.48 35.58
N TYR A 114 5.10 0.70 36.19
CA TYR A 114 3.82 1.20 36.67
C TYR A 114 3.99 2.29 37.73
N ALA A 115 4.83 2.06 38.74
CA ALA A 115 5.05 2.99 39.84
C ALA A 115 5.58 4.33 39.33
N TYR A 116 6.62 4.32 38.49
CA TYR A 116 7.19 5.54 37.91
C TYR A 116 6.21 6.23 36.96
N TYR A 117 5.45 5.48 36.14
CA TYR A 117 4.42 6.06 35.29
C TYR A 117 3.34 6.78 36.11
N LYS A 118 2.84 6.15 37.19
CA LYS A 118 1.83 6.76 38.07
C LYS A 118 2.38 7.96 38.82
N GLN A 119 3.59 7.89 39.34
CA GLN A 119 4.22 9.04 40.01
C GLN A 119 4.48 10.19 39.04
N GLY A 120 4.95 9.91 37.82
CA GLY A 120 5.21 10.91 36.79
C GLY A 120 3.93 11.59 36.26
N THR A 121 2.83 10.85 36.13
CA THR A 121 1.56 11.38 35.61
C THR A 121 0.66 11.99 36.69
N CYS A 122 0.57 11.34 37.84
CA CYS A 122 -0.40 11.68 38.89
C CYS A 122 0.25 12.42 40.07
N GLY A 123 1.56 12.29 40.29
CA GLY A 123 2.24 12.73 41.51
C GLY A 123 2.07 11.73 42.66
N ASP A 124 2.27 12.18 43.89
CA ASP A 124 2.16 11.34 45.09
C ASP A 124 0.79 10.65 45.21
N PHE A 125 0.82 9.38 45.64
CA PHE A 125 -0.40 8.66 45.99
C PHE A 125 -1.06 9.28 47.23
N THR A 126 -2.29 9.78 47.08
CA THR A 126 -3.09 10.41 48.15
C THR A 126 -4.17 9.50 48.73
N GLY A 127 -4.38 8.32 48.15
CA GLY A 127 -5.37 7.36 48.63
C GLY A 127 -4.96 6.75 49.98
N SER A 128 -5.94 6.40 50.82
CA SER A 128 -5.67 5.50 51.94
C SER A 128 -5.43 4.11 51.37
N ALA A 129 -4.18 3.66 51.33
CA ALA A 129 -3.89 2.25 51.03
C ALA A 129 -4.68 1.42 52.04
N SER A 130 -5.66 0.66 51.56
CA SER A 130 -6.43 -0.25 52.41
C SER A 130 -5.46 -1.26 53.01
N ALA A 131 -5.14 -1.10 54.30
CA ALA A 131 -4.26 -2.02 55.03
C ALA A 131 -4.75 -3.48 54.93
N LEU A 132 -6.06 -3.68 54.73
CA LEU A 132 -6.66 -5.00 54.51
C LEU A 132 -6.36 -5.59 53.11
N GLY A 133 -6.25 -4.75 52.07
CA GLY A 133 -5.95 -5.22 50.71
C GLY A 133 -4.53 -5.77 50.57
N SER A 134 -3.58 -5.15 51.28
CA SER A 134 -2.17 -5.60 51.37
C SER A 134 -2.03 -6.98 52.01
N LEU A 135 -2.90 -7.34 52.95
CA LEU A 135 -2.88 -8.65 53.62
C LEU A 135 -3.40 -9.79 52.72
N LEU A 136 -4.24 -9.47 51.74
CA LEU A 136 -4.83 -10.45 50.82
C LEU A 136 -4.03 -10.62 49.52
N GLY A 137 -2.89 -9.94 49.37
CA GLY A 137 -2.01 -10.08 48.22
C GLY A 137 -2.67 -9.73 46.88
N ASN A 138 -3.71 -8.87 46.88
CA ASN A 138 -4.36 -8.49 45.64
C ASN A 138 -3.41 -7.61 44.79
N GLN A 139 -3.39 -7.80 43.47
CA GLN A 139 -2.47 -7.08 42.59
C GLN A 139 -2.63 -5.55 42.68
N GLU A 140 -3.84 -5.08 42.98
CA GLU A 140 -4.16 -3.66 43.13
C GLU A 140 -3.45 -3.02 44.32
N SER A 141 -3.41 -3.71 45.47
CA SER A 141 -2.70 -3.24 46.67
C SER A 141 -1.20 -3.22 46.47
N ILE A 142 -0.64 -4.19 45.74
CA ILE A 142 0.79 -4.22 45.40
C ILE A 142 1.14 -3.03 44.51
N LYS A 143 0.32 -2.74 43.49
CA LYS A 143 0.45 -1.55 42.63
C LYS A 143 0.39 -0.24 43.42
N GLN A 144 -0.57 -0.12 44.35
CA GLN A 144 -0.70 1.06 45.20
C GLN A 144 0.49 1.21 46.14
N MET A 145 0.97 0.11 46.73
CA MET A 145 2.12 0.11 47.62
C MET A 145 3.40 0.56 46.91
N VAL A 146 3.70 0.02 45.71
CA VAL A 146 4.90 0.44 44.97
C VAL A 146 4.83 1.90 44.51
N TRP A 147 3.64 2.42 44.19
CA TRP A 147 3.46 3.85 43.90
C TRP A 147 3.62 4.70 45.18
N GLN A 148 3.02 4.27 46.31
CA GLN A 148 3.15 4.97 47.59
C GLN A 148 4.60 5.02 48.09
N ASN A 149 5.42 4.02 47.78
CA ASN A 149 6.85 4.01 48.12
C ASN A 149 7.65 5.09 47.38
N LEU A 150 7.11 5.68 46.31
CA LEU A 150 7.72 6.81 45.60
C LEU A 150 7.29 8.18 46.15
N LYS A 151 6.58 8.23 47.27
CA LYS A 151 6.09 9.48 47.86
C LYS A 151 7.24 10.48 48.09
N GLY A 152 7.06 11.70 47.61
CA GLY A 152 8.06 12.77 47.66
C GLY A 152 8.97 12.84 46.43
N MET A 153 8.95 11.85 45.55
CA MET A 153 9.62 11.92 44.25
C MET A 153 8.90 12.92 43.34
N THR A 154 9.65 13.83 42.73
CA THR A 154 9.03 14.81 41.82
C THR A 154 8.50 14.13 40.54
N ARG A 155 7.56 14.77 39.85
CA ARG A 155 7.04 14.23 38.58
C ARG A 155 8.15 14.06 37.54
N THR A 156 9.01 15.06 37.37
CA THR A 156 10.13 15.03 36.42
C THR A 156 11.13 13.92 36.76
N GLU A 157 11.45 13.74 38.04
CA GLU A 157 12.32 12.66 38.50
C GLU A 157 11.70 11.28 38.24
N ALA A 158 10.41 11.10 38.49
CA ALA A 158 9.70 9.86 38.19
C ALA A 158 9.63 9.58 36.68
N GLN A 159 9.41 10.60 35.85
CA GLN A 159 9.45 10.48 34.39
C GLN A 159 10.84 10.06 33.90
N ARG A 160 11.91 10.65 34.44
CA ARG A 160 13.29 10.28 34.16
C ARG A 160 13.57 8.83 34.57
N LYS A 161 13.14 8.42 35.78
CA LYS A 161 13.27 7.04 36.25
C LYS A 161 12.48 6.04 35.41
N TYR A 162 11.31 6.43 34.89
CA TYR A 162 10.55 5.61 33.95
C TYR A 162 11.35 5.37 32.66
N LEU A 163 11.93 6.43 32.08
CA LEU A 163 12.75 6.36 30.88
C LEU A 163 14.01 5.52 31.09
N GLU A 164 14.73 5.71 32.21
CA GLU A 164 15.90 4.90 32.59
C GLU A 164 15.52 3.41 32.74
N THR A 165 14.40 3.12 33.41
CA THR A 165 13.92 1.75 33.61
C THR A 165 13.51 1.11 32.27
N TYR A 166 12.80 1.86 31.43
CA TYR A 166 12.46 1.42 30.08
C TYR A 166 13.72 1.10 29.26
N GLU A 167 14.72 1.98 29.26
CA GLU A 167 15.96 1.79 28.51
C GLU A 167 16.72 0.54 28.98
N GLN A 168 16.84 0.34 30.30
CA GLN A 168 17.47 -0.86 30.87
C GLN A 168 16.76 -2.14 30.45
N LEU A 169 15.42 -2.15 30.49
CA LEU A 169 14.63 -3.31 30.08
C LEU A 169 14.72 -3.55 28.58
N TYR A 170 14.66 -2.49 27.77
CA TYR A 170 14.82 -2.57 26.33
C TYR A 170 16.21 -3.10 25.97
N ARG A 171 17.27 -2.61 26.61
CA ARG A 171 18.65 -3.09 26.41
C ARG A 171 18.79 -4.57 26.77
N LYS A 172 18.30 -4.96 27.94
CA LYS A 172 18.34 -6.34 28.45
C LYS A 172 17.58 -7.31 27.55
N LEU A 173 16.44 -6.89 26.99
CA LEU A 173 15.59 -7.75 26.17
C LEU A 173 16.08 -7.83 24.72
N HIS A 174 16.48 -6.71 24.13
CA HIS A 174 16.68 -6.60 22.68
C HIS A 174 18.14 -6.41 22.28
N LEU A 175 18.93 -5.63 23.02
CA LEU A 175 20.33 -5.36 22.65
C LEU A 175 21.27 -6.54 22.96
N GLU A 176 21.00 -7.32 24.01
CA GLU A 176 21.86 -8.46 24.37
C GLU A 176 21.55 -9.73 23.56
N LYS A 177 20.37 -9.83 22.93
CA LYS A 177 19.96 -11.01 22.15
C LYS A 177 19.81 -10.75 20.65
N GLU A 178 19.24 -9.62 20.24
CA GLU A 178 18.82 -9.40 18.86
C GLU A 178 19.75 -8.46 18.08
N LEU A 179 20.59 -7.67 18.75
CA LEU A 179 21.41 -6.67 18.05
C LEU A 179 22.35 -7.26 16.99
N PRO A 180 23.03 -8.40 17.19
CA PRO A 180 23.86 -8.99 16.15
C PRO A 180 23.03 -9.41 14.92
N GLU A 181 21.85 -10.00 15.13
CA GLU A 181 20.98 -10.48 14.05
C GLU A 181 20.29 -9.33 13.30
N VAL A 182 19.81 -8.31 14.03
CA VAL A 182 19.18 -7.12 13.45
C VAL A 182 20.21 -6.21 12.78
N GLN A 183 21.42 -6.06 13.33
CA GLN A 183 22.51 -5.38 12.64
C GLN A 183 22.98 -6.18 11.44
N GLU A 184 23.08 -7.51 11.51
CA GLU A 184 23.38 -8.32 10.33
C GLU A 184 22.29 -8.15 9.27
N LEU A 185 21.00 -8.26 9.59
CA LEU A 185 19.88 -8.04 8.67
C LEU A 185 19.83 -6.60 8.09
N LEU A 186 20.03 -5.57 8.90
CA LEU A 186 20.08 -4.18 8.43
C LEU A 186 21.32 -3.95 7.58
N LEU A 187 22.52 -4.22 8.08
CA LEU A 187 23.78 -3.99 7.34
C LEU A 187 23.87 -4.85 6.07
N SER A 188 23.29 -6.04 6.09
CA SER A 188 23.20 -6.90 4.91
C SER A 188 22.10 -6.49 3.95
N SER A 189 21.01 -5.85 4.38
CA SER A 189 20.02 -5.30 3.44
C SER A 189 20.51 -3.99 2.81
N ILE A 190 21.50 -3.30 3.39
CA ILE A 190 21.89 -1.93 3.04
C ILE A 190 22.64 -1.75 1.70
N ILE A 191 22.87 -2.78 0.89
CA ILE A 191 23.49 -2.57 -0.43
C ILE A 191 22.72 -3.15 -1.61
N PRO A 192 21.97 -2.28 -2.32
CA PRO A 192 21.94 -2.38 -3.77
C PRO A 192 21.93 -1.01 -4.46
N THR A 193 23.02 -0.67 -5.17
CA THR A 193 22.95 0.05 -6.47
C THR A 193 24.26 -0.07 -7.25
N ARG A 194 24.50 -1.25 -7.85
CA ARG A 194 25.55 -1.42 -8.89
C ARG A 194 25.13 -2.18 -10.15
N HIS A 195 23.88 -2.63 -10.25
CA HIS A 195 23.38 -3.51 -11.32
C HIS A 195 23.18 -2.90 -12.71
N ARG A 196 23.68 -1.68 -12.97
CA ARG A 196 23.34 -0.97 -14.21
C ARG A 196 24.25 -1.29 -15.40
N LYS A 197 25.53 -1.59 -15.16
CA LYS A 197 26.51 -1.82 -16.25
C LYS A 197 26.41 -3.19 -16.92
N GLU A 198 25.84 -4.18 -16.24
CA GLU A 198 25.81 -5.57 -16.74
C GLU A 198 24.63 -5.83 -17.69
N TRP A 199 23.50 -5.14 -17.46
CA TRP A 199 22.32 -5.18 -18.35
C TRP A 199 22.63 -4.70 -19.78
N GLU A 200 23.56 -3.76 -19.92
CA GLU A 200 24.00 -3.21 -21.21
C GLU A 200 24.97 -4.14 -21.96
N THR A 201 25.71 -5.02 -21.24
CA THR A 201 26.78 -5.84 -21.84
C THR A 201 26.34 -7.22 -22.32
N GLU A 202 25.17 -7.73 -21.90
CA GLU A 202 24.72 -9.09 -22.26
C GLU A 202 24.17 -9.23 -23.70
N GLY A 203 24.27 -8.20 -24.54
CA GLY A 203 24.10 -8.33 -25.99
C GLY A 203 22.71 -8.78 -26.44
N HIS A 204 21.73 -8.80 -25.53
CA HIS A 204 20.35 -8.82 -25.92
C HIS A 204 20.09 -7.50 -26.63
N GLU A 205 19.92 -7.55 -27.95
CA GLU A 205 19.06 -6.60 -28.65
C GLU A 205 17.73 -6.63 -27.90
N ALA A 206 17.59 -5.81 -26.87
CA ALA A 206 16.32 -5.43 -26.33
C ALA A 206 15.63 -4.78 -27.53
N GLN A 207 14.89 -5.59 -28.31
CA GLN A 207 14.05 -5.10 -29.40
C GLN A 207 13.33 -3.91 -28.82
N SER A 208 13.66 -2.72 -29.33
CA SER A 208 13.36 -1.51 -28.59
C SER A 208 11.88 -1.49 -28.29
N LEU A 209 11.54 -1.38 -27.00
CA LEU A 209 10.17 -1.24 -26.54
C LEU A 209 9.49 0.02 -27.09
N ALA A 210 10.19 0.82 -27.89
CA ALA A 210 9.58 1.83 -28.75
C ALA A 210 8.47 1.25 -29.65
N HIS A 211 8.48 -0.05 -29.99
CA HIS A 211 7.39 -0.61 -30.81
C HIS A 211 6.09 -0.91 -30.05
N PHE A 212 6.14 -1.26 -28.76
CA PHE A 212 4.92 -1.51 -27.97
C PHE A 212 4.53 -0.30 -27.15
N GLY A 213 5.51 0.34 -26.49
CA GLY A 213 5.34 1.55 -25.72
C GLY A 213 5.00 2.76 -26.59
N ALA A 214 5.80 3.14 -27.59
CA ALA A 214 5.56 4.41 -28.29
C ALA A 214 4.25 4.44 -29.10
N GLU A 215 3.71 3.28 -29.50
CA GLU A 215 2.38 3.17 -30.13
C GLU A 215 1.22 3.09 -29.11
N LEU A 216 1.39 2.44 -27.95
CA LEU A 216 0.41 2.49 -26.83
C LEU A 216 0.39 3.85 -26.11
N TYR A 217 1.54 4.52 -26.07
CA TYR A 217 1.72 5.90 -25.62
C TYR A 217 1.36 6.90 -26.72
N THR A 218 0.46 6.54 -27.65
CA THR A 218 -0.37 7.47 -28.42
C THR A 218 -1.33 8.18 -27.47
N THR A 219 -0.70 8.94 -26.61
CA THR A 219 -1.23 9.66 -25.50
C THR A 219 -1.93 10.87 -26.06
N VAL A 220 -3.22 10.97 -25.75
CA VAL A 220 -3.94 12.22 -25.95
C VAL A 220 -3.27 13.21 -25.03
N TYR A 221 -2.42 14.08 -25.59
CA TYR A 221 -1.82 15.16 -24.81
C TYR A 221 -2.95 16.04 -24.23
N PRO A 222 -2.71 16.76 -23.12
CA PRO A 222 -3.75 17.59 -22.53
C PRO A 222 -4.38 18.59 -23.49
N ASP A 223 -3.63 19.05 -24.50
CA ASP A 223 -4.08 19.95 -25.58
C ASP A 223 -4.84 19.22 -26.71
N GLN A 224 -4.79 17.90 -26.77
CA GLN A 224 -5.56 17.04 -27.69
C GLN A 224 -6.87 16.55 -27.06
N LEU A 225 -7.11 16.80 -25.78
CA LEU A 225 -8.38 16.47 -25.14
C LEU A 225 -9.51 17.32 -25.75
N PRO A 226 -10.71 16.76 -25.94
CA PRO A 226 -11.90 17.55 -26.26
C PRO A 226 -12.04 18.72 -25.28
N GLU A 227 -12.36 19.92 -25.79
CA GLU A 227 -12.35 21.16 -24.99
C GLU A 227 -13.23 21.06 -23.73
N ASN A 228 -14.39 20.41 -23.85
CA ASN A 228 -15.29 20.14 -22.73
C ASN A 228 -14.65 19.25 -21.67
N LEU A 229 -13.93 18.19 -22.07
CA LEU A 229 -13.25 17.27 -21.16
C LEU A 229 -12.05 17.95 -20.48
N ALA A 230 -11.28 18.78 -21.21
CA ALA A 230 -10.20 19.56 -20.65
C ALA A 230 -10.69 20.58 -19.60
N ARG A 231 -11.81 21.26 -19.88
CA ARG A 231 -12.47 22.20 -18.97
C ARG A 231 -12.99 21.51 -17.71
N ASP A 232 -13.65 20.38 -17.87
CA ASP A 232 -14.18 19.58 -16.76
C ASP A 232 -13.04 19.01 -15.90
N TYR A 233 -11.97 18.52 -16.53
CA TYR A 233 -10.77 18.10 -15.82
C TYR A 233 -10.17 19.24 -15.00
N ALA A 234 -9.93 20.40 -15.63
CA ALA A 234 -9.31 21.55 -14.95
C ALA A 234 -10.13 21.99 -13.72
N SER A 235 -11.45 22.05 -13.86
CA SER A 235 -12.35 22.49 -12.78
C SER A 235 -12.56 21.44 -11.67
N LYS A 236 -12.70 20.16 -12.02
CA LYS A 236 -13.08 19.09 -11.07
C LYS A 236 -11.87 18.36 -10.48
N VAL A 237 -10.83 18.10 -11.27
CA VAL A 237 -9.70 17.23 -10.90
C VAL A 237 -8.40 18.03 -10.76
N GLY A 238 -8.07 18.85 -11.77
CA GLY A 238 -6.83 19.63 -11.81
C GLY A 238 -6.67 20.56 -10.60
N MET A 239 -7.75 21.21 -10.15
CA MET A 239 -7.72 22.04 -8.93
C MET A 239 -7.51 21.24 -7.65
N ARG A 240 -8.05 20.01 -7.55
CA ARG A 240 -7.82 19.13 -6.40
C ARG A 240 -6.38 18.64 -6.37
N TYR A 241 -5.86 18.14 -7.50
CA TYR A 241 -4.46 17.76 -7.63
C TYR A 241 -3.55 18.93 -7.31
N LYS A 242 -3.74 20.11 -7.93
CA LYS A 242 -2.96 21.31 -7.61
C LYS A 242 -3.01 21.66 -6.12
N ARG A 243 -4.15 21.53 -5.44
CA ARG A 243 -4.24 21.76 -3.99
C ARG A 243 -3.46 20.72 -3.18
N THR A 244 -3.55 19.43 -3.53
CA THR A 244 -2.73 18.37 -2.91
C THR A 244 -1.24 18.62 -3.14
N MET A 245 -0.87 19.05 -4.34
CA MET A 245 0.50 19.42 -4.72
C MET A 245 1.01 20.66 -4.00
N MET A 246 0.15 21.66 -3.77
CA MET A 246 0.50 22.84 -2.96
C MET A 246 0.72 22.45 -1.49
N ASN A 247 0.06 21.37 -1.03
CA ASN A 247 0.32 20.74 0.26
C ASN A 247 1.48 19.72 0.22
N ARG A 248 2.30 19.68 -0.83
CA ARG A 248 3.47 18.78 -0.95
C ARG A 248 4.38 18.85 0.27
N TYR A 249 4.57 20.04 0.85
CA TYR A 249 5.33 20.17 2.09
C TYR A 249 4.79 19.30 3.23
N LEU A 250 3.46 19.20 3.38
CA LEU A 250 2.84 18.33 4.39
C LEU A 250 3.01 16.86 4.06
N VAL A 251 2.93 16.49 2.78
CA VAL A 251 3.20 15.12 2.31
C VAL A 251 4.66 14.74 2.57
N ASP A 252 5.60 15.63 2.27
CA ASP A 252 7.03 15.43 2.52
C ASP A 252 7.37 15.39 4.01
N LEU A 253 6.69 16.18 4.84
CA LEU A 253 6.82 16.12 6.29
C LEU A 253 6.28 14.81 6.86
N ARG A 254 5.13 14.33 6.39
CA ARG A 254 4.58 13.02 6.79
C ARG A 254 5.49 11.89 6.35
N ALA A 255 6.03 11.98 5.13
CA ALA A 255 7.02 11.05 4.57
C ALA A 255 8.38 11.04 5.29
N LYS A 256 8.61 11.97 6.23
CA LYS A 256 9.82 12.00 7.07
C LYS A 256 9.58 11.49 8.48
N ARG A 257 8.33 11.17 8.85
CA ARG A 257 8.04 10.58 10.16
C ARG A 257 8.62 9.17 10.18
N ALA A 258 9.31 8.83 11.27
CA ALA A 258 9.66 7.45 11.54
C ALA A 258 8.38 6.61 11.51
N ALA A 259 8.41 5.50 10.79
CA ALA A 259 7.28 4.60 10.81
C ALA A 259 7.13 4.02 12.21
N GLY A 260 5.89 4.06 12.72
CA GLY A 260 5.55 3.35 13.95
C GLY A 260 5.60 1.84 13.73
N PRO A 261 5.60 1.05 14.82
CA PRO A 261 5.50 -0.39 14.71
C PRO A 261 4.14 -0.77 14.11
N VAL A 262 4.10 -1.83 13.32
CA VAL A 262 2.85 -2.33 12.72
C VAL A 262 2.40 -3.52 13.53
N SER A 263 1.31 -3.39 14.28
CA SER A 263 0.78 -4.53 15.05
C SER A 263 0.49 -5.73 14.12
N ASP A 264 0.60 -6.96 14.61
CA ASP A 264 0.29 -8.14 13.78
C ASP A 264 -1.14 -8.14 13.26
N THR A 265 -2.06 -7.53 14.03
CA THR A 265 -3.45 -7.36 13.61
C THR A 265 -3.56 -6.38 12.44
N ASP A 266 -2.84 -5.26 12.49
CA ASP A 266 -2.79 -4.30 11.39
C ASP A 266 -2.07 -4.88 10.18
N PHE A 267 -0.94 -5.58 10.37
CA PHE A 267 -0.20 -6.24 9.29
C PHE A 267 -1.05 -7.30 8.59
N LYS A 268 -1.78 -8.12 9.35
CA LYS A 268 -2.78 -9.05 8.81
C LYS A 268 -3.86 -8.32 8.03
N ARG A 269 -4.44 -7.26 8.59
CA ARG A 269 -5.46 -6.44 7.90
C ARG A 269 -4.92 -5.90 6.59
N TYR A 270 -3.70 -5.36 6.59
CA TYR A 270 -3.11 -4.77 5.40
C TYR A 270 -2.84 -5.79 4.31
N THR A 271 -2.30 -6.94 4.66
CA THR A 271 -2.00 -8.02 3.70
C THR A 271 -3.26 -8.70 3.14
N THR A 272 -4.35 -8.76 3.90
CA THR A 272 -5.55 -9.54 3.53
C THR A 272 -6.78 -8.72 3.15
N GLN A 273 -6.91 -7.48 3.65
CA GLN A 273 -8.13 -6.67 3.51
C GLN A 273 -7.95 -5.42 2.64
N THR A 274 -6.79 -5.30 1.98
CA THR A 274 -6.47 -4.15 1.13
C THR A 274 -6.11 -4.60 -0.28
N ALA A 275 -5.73 -3.65 -1.13
CA ALA A 275 -5.24 -3.93 -2.47
C ALA A 275 -4.01 -4.86 -2.50
N PHE A 276 -3.24 -4.99 -1.39
CA PHE A 276 -2.12 -5.95 -1.32
C PHE A 276 -2.57 -7.41 -1.47
N SER A 277 -3.83 -7.71 -1.15
CA SER A 277 -4.39 -9.04 -1.37
C SER A 277 -4.41 -9.46 -2.85
N LYS A 278 -4.27 -8.52 -3.80
CA LYS A 278 -4.09 -8.84 -5.24
C LYS A 278 -2.83 -9.64 -5.51
N LEU A 279 -1.78 -9.41 -4.72
CA LEU A 279 -0.51 -10.14 -4.77
C LEU A 279 -0.60 -11.51 -4.11
N MET A 280 -1.60 -11.74 -3.27
CA MET A 280 -1.75 -12.99 -2.54
C MET A 280 -2.02 -14.14 -3.52
N ARG A 281 -1.39 -15.30 -3.31
CA ARG A 281 -1.55 -16.51 -4.13
C ARG A 281 -1.54 -17.74 -3.23
N PRO A 282 -2.46 -18.72 -3.40
CA PRO A 282 -2.37 -19.99 -2.71
C PRO A 282 -1.13 -20.74 -3.20
N LEU A 283 -0.29 -21.20 -2.28
CA LEU A 283 0.97 -21.87 -2.62
C LEU A 283 0.73 -23.14 -3.48
N ARG A 284 -0.38 -23.85 -3.23
CA ARG A 284 -0.79 -25.04 -3.98
C ARG A 284 -1.23 -24.79 -5.42
N GLU A 285 -1.52 -23.54 -5.78
CA GLU A 285 -1.92 -23.16 -7.15
C GLU A 285 -0.71 -22.78 -8.02
N LEU A 286 0.50 -22.80 -7.43
CA LEU A 286 1.72 -22.55 -8.16
C LEU A 286 2.18 -23.80 -8.91
N GLU A 287 2.96 -23.61 -9.97
CA GLU A 287 3.63 -24.71 -10.66
C GLU A 287 4.59 -25.42 -9.71
N GLU A 288 4.77 -26.74 -9.88
CA GLU A 288 5.54 -27.60 -8.96
C GLU A 288 6.95 -27.05 -8.66
N GLY A 289 7.64 -26.54 -9.69
CA GLY A 289 8.97 -25.94 -9.53
C GLY A 289 8.96 -24.68 -8.64
N ALA A 290 7.96 -23.82 -8.83
CA ALA A 290 7.77 -22.62 -8.02
C ALA A 290 7.36 -22.96 -6.59
N GLN A 291 6.43 -23.90 -6.43
CA GLN A 291 5.99 -24.39 -5.13
C GLN A 291 7.17 -24.94 -4.33
N LYS A 292 8.02 -25.77 -4.95
CA LYS A 292 9.21 -26.33 -4.30
C LYS A 292 10.21 -25.26 -3.86
N ALA A 293 10.40 -24.21 -4.67
CA ALA A 293 11.30 -23.12 -4.31
C ALA A 293 10.79 -22.32 -3.10
N TYR A 294 9.48 -22.04 -3.03
CA TYR A 294 8.87 -21.39 -1.87
C TYR A 294 8.85 -22.26 -0.62
N LEU A 295 8.60 -23.57 -0.78
CA LEU A 295 8.69 -24.51 0.32
C LEU A 295 10.10 -24.58 0.88
N ALA A 296 11.13 -24.61 0.02
CA ALA A 296 12.54 -24.57 0.45
C ALA A 296 12.84 -23.37 1.36
N LEU A 297 12.29 -22.20 1.03
CA LEU A 297 12.41 -20.98 1.83
C LEU A 297 11.70 -21.11 3.19
N LEU A 298 10.52 -21.72 3.22
CA LEU A 298 9.78 -22.01 4.46
C LEU A 298 10.44 -23.08 5.34
N GLU A 299 11.14 -24.05 4.75
CA GLU A 299 11.82 -25.11 5.50
C GLU A 299 12.91 -24.54 6.42
N GLU A 300 13.54 -23.43 6.01
CA GLU A 300 14.51 -22.69 6.80
C GLU A 300 13.88 -22.08 8.07
N ALA A 301 12.67 -21.50 7.93
CA ALA A 301 11.98 -20.79 9.01
C ALA A 301 11.43 -21.72 10.10
N GLU A 302 10.73 -22.78 9.68
CA GLU A 302 9.95 -23.65 10.58
C GLU A 302 10.70 -24.93 10.96
N GLY A 303 11.85 -25.18 10.31
CA GLY A 303 12.53 -26.46 10.35
C GLY A 303 11.71 -27.60 9.72
N LYS A 304 12.36 -28.75 9.50
CA LYS A 304 11.72 -29.90 8.82
C LYS A 304 10.46 -30.45 9.52
N ARG A 305 10.29 -30.22 10.82
CA ARG A 305 9.14 -30.72 11.60
C ARG A 305 7.89 -29.83 11.49
N GLY A 306 8.03 -28.54 11.22
CA GLY A 306 6.88 -27.64 11.06
C GLY A 306 6.15 -27.86 9.73
N LEU A 307 6.87 -28.32 8.70
CA LEU A 307 6.33 -28.54 7.35
C LEU A 307 5.34 -29.71 7.27
N CYS A 308 5.47 -30.73 8.13
CA CYS A 308 4.63 -31.93 8.07
C CYS A 308 3.14 -31.64 8.34
N ASN A 309 2.82 -30.50 8.97
CA ASN A 309 1.44 -30.06 9.20
C ASN A 309 0.91 -29.14 8.08
N LEU A 310 1.74 -28.79 7.09
CA LEU A 310 1.36 -27.91 5.99
C LEU A 310 0.47 -28.57 4.95
N GLU A 311 0.38 -29.90 4.93
CA GLU A 311 -0.61 -30.60 4.08
C GLU A 311 -2.05 -30.35 4.56
N GLU A 312 -2.24 -30.03 5.85
CA GLU A 312 -3.56 -29.73 6.42
C GLU A 312 -3.95 -28.25 6.28
N ASP A 313 -2.98 -27.34 6.33
CA ASP A 313 -3.19 -25.89 6.27
C ASP A 313 -3.21 -25.32 4.84
N ASP A 314 -4.08 -24.34 4.60
CA ASP A 314 -4.01 -23.56 3.36
C ASP A 314 -2.95 -22.45 3.50
N ILE A 315 -1.83 -22.59 2.78
CA ILE A 315 -0.77 -21.58 2.73
C ILE A 315 -1.01 -20.61 1.58
N PHE A 316 -0.88 -19.33 1.88
CA PHE A 316 -0.88 -18.24 0.92
C PHE A 316 0.45 -17.51 0.98
N LEU A 317 0.85 -16.92 -0.13
CA LEU A 317 2.01 -16.04 -0.20
C LEU A 317 1.66 -14.72 -0.87
N ILE A 318 2.30 -13.64 -0.43
CA ILE A 318 2.35 -12.36 -1.13
C ILE A 318 3.80 -12.18 -1.58
N ASP A 319 4.02 -12.20 -2.89
CA ASP A 319 5.34 -12.11 -3.49
C ASP A 319 5.59 -10.69 -3.99
N ALA A 320 6.44 -9.96 -3.27
CA ALA A 320 6.88 -8.63 -3.60
C ALA A 320 8.32 -8.60 -4.16
N THR A 321 8.83 -9.72 -4.68
CA THR A 321 10.21 -9.81 -5.21
C THR A 321 10.43 -9.00 -6.49
N GLY A 322 9.34 -8.70 -7.20
CA GLY A 322 9.34 -7.84 -8.38
C GLY A 322 9.82 -6.42 -8.12
N ILE A 323 9.83 -5.98 -6.86
CA ILE A 323 10.33 -4.66 -6.49
C ILE A 323 11.82 -4.45 -6.83
N SER A 324 12.56 -5.54 -7.05
CA SER A 324 13.96 -5.52 -7.51
C SER A 324 14.17 -4.79 -8.84
N VAL A 325 13.13 -4.62 -9.66
CA VAL A 325 13.22 -3.82 -10.90
C VAL A 325 13.21 -2.30 -10.64
N LEU A 326 13.00 -1.88 -9.39
CA LEU A 326 12.97 -0.48 -9.01
C LEU A 326 14.38 0.02 -8.71
N PRO A 327 15.00 0.85 -9.56
CA PRO A 327 16.26 1.50 -9.23
C PRO A 327 16.00 2.55 -8.13
N VAL A 328 16.46 2.27 -6.91
CA VAL A 328 16.46 3.22 -5.80
C VAL A 328 17.84 3.86 -5.69
N ARG A 329 17.91 5.19 -5.54
CA ARG A 329 19.19 5.87 -5.38
C ARG A 329 19.72 5.73 -3.96
N GLU A 330 20.98 5.33 -3.84
CA GLU A 330 21.73 5.39 -2.58
C GLU A 330 21.70 6.81 -1.97
N ALA A 331 21.90 7.85 -2.79
CA ALA A 331 21.93 9.24 -2.34
C ALA A 331 20.62 9.76 -1.72
N ASP A 332 19.50 9.09 -1.99
CA ASP A 332 18.19 9.45 -1.43
C ASP A 332 17.94 8.81 -0.07
N GLY A 333 18.79 7.85 0.33
CA GLY A 333 18.68 7.11 1.58
C GLY A 333 17.38 6.32 1.69
N CYS A 334 16.89 5.83 0.55
CA CYS A 334 15.73 4.95 0.50
C CYS A 334 16.19 3.51 0.28
N PHE A 335 15.58 2.60 1.02
CA PHE A 335 15.78 1.17 0.83
C PHE A 335 14.42 0.54 0.51
N VAL A 336 14.41 -0.30 -0.53
CA VAL A 336 13.29 -1.17 -0.85
C VAL A 336 13.89 -2.51 -1.28
N GLY A 337 13.55 -3.58 -0.57
CA GLY A 337 14.08 -4.91 -0.82
C GLY A 337 12.99 -5.88 -1.27
N PRO A 338 13.33 -6.90 -2.08
CA PRO A 338 12.41 -7.98 -2.42
C PRO A 338 11.99 -8.72 -1.15
N SER A 339 10.71 -9.09 -1.10
CA SER A 339 10.17 -9.81 0.05
C SER A 339 9.05 -10.77 -0.33
N VAL A 340 8.83 -11.79 0.51
CA VAL A 340 7.76 -12.76 0.39
C VAL A 340 7.08 -12.90 1.74
N ILE A 341 5.78 -12.62 1.83
CA ILE A 341 5.01 -12.78 3.07
C ILE A 341 4.26 -14.11 2.98
N PHE A 342 4.45 -14.99 3.96
CA PHE A 342 3.71 -16.23 4.08
C PHE A 342 2.57 -16.10 5.09
N LEU A 343 1.38 -16.50 4.66
CA LEU A 343 0.17 -16.48 5.45
C LEU A 343 -0.42 -17.89 5.55
N ARG A 344 -0.98 -18.21 6.70
CA ARG A 344 -1.58 -19.52 7.00
C ARG A 344 -3.04 -19.34 7.35
N SER A 345 -3.92 -20.08 6.67
CA SER A 345 -5.32 -20.21 7.08
C SER A 345 -5.49 -21.55 7.78
N LYS A 346 -5.84 -21.52 9.07
CA LYS A 346 -6.18 -22.74 9.81
C LYS A 346 -7.51 -23.27 9.29
N LYS A 347 -7.57 -24.56 8.95
CA LYS A 347 -8.87 -25.22 8.75
C LYS A 347 -9.57 -25.28 10.11
N ASN A 348 -10.72 -24.61 10.21
CA ASN A 348 -11.56 -24.74 11.39
C ASN A 348 -12.35 -26.05 11.27
N THR A 349 -11.78 -27.15 11.77
CA THR A 349 -12.39 -28.49 11.72
C THR A 349 -13.74 -28.53 12.44
N GLN A 350 -13.94 -27.70 13.48
CA GLN A 350 -15.22 -27.60 14.19
C GLN A 350 -16.36 -27.00 13.34
N ASP A 351 -16.07 -26.03 12.47
CA ASP A 351 -17.12 -25.41 11.64
C ASP A 351 -17.62 -26.35 10.53
N GLU A 352 -16.79 -27.30 10.08
CA GLU A 352 -17.20 -28.35 9.14
C GLU A 352 -18.18 -29.34 9.75
N GLU A 353 -17.98 -29.71 11.02
CA GLU A 353 -18.86 -30.65 11.73
C GLU A 353 -20.23 -30.04 12.04
N GLU A 354 -20.32 -28.71 12.24
CA GLU A 354 -21.56 -28.04 12.62
C GLU A 354 -22.43 -27.58 11.43
N GLY A 355 -21.98 -27.74 10.18
CA GLY A 355 -22.74 -27.33 8.99
C GLY A 355 -23.04 -25.83 8.89
N LYS A 356 -22.44 -25.00 9.76
CA LYS A 356 -22.54 -23.54 9.69
C LYS A 356 -21.69 -23.09 8.52
N GLY A 357 -22.31 -22.37 7.56
CA GLY A 357 -21.60 -21.90 6.37
C GLY A 357 -20.27 -21.25 6.74
N LYS A 358 -19.16 -21.83 6.26
CA LYS A 358 -17.79 -21.40 6.56
C LYS A 358 -17.66 -19.91 6.35
N THR A 359 -17.54 -19.14 7.43
CA THR A 359 -17.05 -17.77 7.30
C THR A 359 -15.56 -17.89 7.10
N PRO A 360 -15.01 -17.48 5.95
CA PRO A 360 -13.58 -17.63 5.72
C PRO A 360 -12.83 -16.81 6.76
N GLN A 361 -11.94 -17.44 7.52
CA GLN A 361 -11.03 -16.71 8.38
C GLN A 361 -9.92 -16.13 7.51
N ASP A 362 -9.61 -14.86 7.73
CA ASP A 362 -8.47 -14.25 7.04
C ASP A 362 -7.19 -14.99 7.41
N PRO A 363 -6.33 -15.33 6.43
CA PRO A 363 -5.07 -16.00 6.70
C PRO A 363 -4.18 -15.11 7.57
N THR A 364 -3.40 -15.72 8.46
CA THR A 364 -2.57 -15.00 9.42
C THR A 364 -1.11 -15.08 8.99
N PRO A 365 -0.36 -13.96 8.90
CA PRO A 365 1.05 -13.99 8.60
C PRO A 365 1.82 -14.79 9.65
N PHE A 366 2.75 -15.65 9.21
CA PHE A 366 3.55 -16.48 10.12
C PHE A 366 5.04 -16.52 9.76
N ALA A 367 5.42 -16.10 8.55
CA ALA A 367 6.80 -15.90 8.16
C ALA A 367 6.89 -14.81 7.10
N ILE A 368 8.02 -14.10 7.06
CA ILE A 368 8.35 -13.12 6.03
C ILE A 368 9.77 -13.44 5.56
N ALA A 369 9.98 -13.65 4.27
CA ALA A 369 11.31 -13.77 3.70
C ALA A 369 11.75 -12.43 3.10
N LEU A 370 12.97 -12.00 3.42
CA LEU A 370 13.55 -10.72 2.98
C LEU A 370 14.99 -10.93 2.53
N GLU A 371 15.42 -10.15 1.55
CA GLU A 371 16.81 -10.21 1.10
C GLU A 371 17.78 -9.74 2.18
N CYS A 372 18.80 -10.57 2.40
CA CYS A 372 19.83 -10.38 3.40
C CYS A 372 21.19 -10.48 2.69
N THR A 373 21.66 -9.39 2.05
CA THR A 373 22.94 -9.43 1.30
C THR A 373 24.11 -9.43 2.27
N GLN A 374 24.64 -10.60 2.64
CA GLN A 374 25.79 -10.65 3.54
C GLN A 374 26.96 -9.80 2.98
N HIS A 375 27.52 -8.93 3.82
CA HIS A 375 28.67 -8.10 3.47
C HIS A 375 29.82 -8.96 2.92
N GLY A 376 30.20 -8.71 1.66
CA GLY A 376 31.49 -9.14 1.13
C GLY A 376 31.50 -10.40 0.25
N THR A 377 30.38 -11.07 0.03
CA THR A 377 30.26 -12.02 -1.09
C THR A 377 30.03 -11.27 -2.39
N GLU A 378 30.58 -11.75 -3.50
CA GLU A 378 30.24 -11.28 -4.84
C GLU A 378 28.72 -11.13 -4.93
N TYR A 379 28.27 -9.93 -5.32
CA TYR A 379 26.86 -9.52 -5.25
C TYR A 379 25.92 -10.57 -5.84
N PRO A 380 24.67 -10.66 -5.36
CA PRO A 380 23.69 -11.53 -5.95
C PRO A 380 23.70 -11.32 -7.47
N PRO A 381 23.62 -12.39 -8.27
CA PRO A 381 23.76 -12.27 -9.71
C PRO A 381 22.66 -11.35 -10.25
N PRO A 382 22.87 -10.68 -11.40
CA PRO A 382 22.02 -9.60 -11.89
C PRO A 382 20.52 -9.93 -11.85
N ALA A 383 19.66 -8.90 -11.82
CA ALA A 383 18.20 -9.02 -11.87
C ALA A 383 17.65 -9.86 -13.06
N SER A 384 18.52 -10.25 -14.00
CA SER A 384 18.29 -11.27 -15.02
C SER A 384 18.23 -12.71 -14.48
N GLN A 385 18.57 -12.95 -13.21
CA GLN A 385 18.31 -14.23 -12.56
C GLN A 385 16.81 -14.43 -12.38
N ARG A 386 16.25 -15.05 -13.43
CA ARG A 386 14.87 -15.50 -13.51
C ARG A 386 14.51 -16.27 -12.24
N PHE A 387 13.26 -16.14 -11.85
CA PHE A 387 12.64 -17.04 -10.89
C PHE A 387 13.03 -18.51 -11.22
N PRO A 388 13.43 -19.34 -10.23
CA PRO A 388 13.36 -19.11 -8.79
C PRO A 388 14.62 -18.54 -8.14
N ALA A 389 15.67 -18.19 -8.90
CA ALA A 389 16.99 -17.85 -8.32
C ALA A 389 16.95 -16.62 -7.39
N CYS A 390 16.04 -15.67 -7.62
CA CYS A 390 15.83 -14.54 -6.71
C CYS A 390 15.44 -14.94 -5.27
N LEU A 391 14.89 -16.15 -5.06
CA LEU A 391 14.48 -16.62 -3.74
C LEU A 391 15.64 -17.11 -2.88
N SER A 392 16.76 -17.54 -3.46
CA SER A 392 17.87 -18.13 -2.68
C SER A 392 18.61 -17.14 -1.79
N ASN A 393 18.42 -15.84 -2.02
CA ASN A 393 19.04 -14.77 -1.24
C ASN A 393 18.12 -14.21 -0.14
N LEU A 394 16.88 -14.71 -0.06
CA LEU A 394 15.93 -14.31 0.97
C LEU A 394 16.18 -15.14 2.23
N ARG A 395 16.16 -14.49 3.39
CA ARG A 395 16.13 -15.12 4.70
C ARG A 395 14.77 -14.95 5.32
N THR A 396 14.31 -16.01 5.98
CA THR A 396 13.02 -16.00 6.66
C THR A 396 13.10 -15.43 8.06
N VAL A 397 12.06 -14.66 8.40
CA VAL A 397 11.85 -14.04 9.70
C VAL A 397 10.48 -14.47 10.21
N THR A 398 10.40 -14.90 11.48
CA THR A 398 9.19 -15.39 12.14
C THR A 398 8.78 -14.47 13.31
N PRO A 399 7.49 -14.50 13.74
CA PRO A 399 6.97 -13.62 14.80
C PRO A 399 7.71 -13.68 16.16
N ASP A 400 8.41 -14.75 16.46
CA ASP A 400 9.19 -14.92 17.69
C ASP A 400 10.55 -14.20 17.67
N GLN A 401 10.96 -13.64 16.53
CA GLN A 401 12.21 -12.90 16.36
C GLN A 401 12.07 -11.38 16.59
N GLY A 402 11.14 -10.99 17.45
CA GLY A 402 11.04 -9.64 18.04
C GLY A 402 11.18 -8.49 17.04
N LEU A 403 12.25 -7.69 17.16
CA LEU A 403 12.47 -6.50 16.34
C LEU A 403 12.68 -6.84 14.85
N ALA A 404 13.31 -7.98 14.54
CA ALA A 404 13.48 -8.42 13.15
C ALA A 404 12.13 -8.61 12.46
N TRP A 405 11.14 -9.18 13.17
CA TRP A 405 9.78 -9.32 12.68
C TRP A 405 9.08 -7.98 12.44
N GLU A 406 9.23 -7.01 13.35
CA GLU A 406 8.68 -5.67 13.16
C GLU A 406 9.26 -4.95 11.94
N MET A 407 10.58 -5.03 11.76
CA MET A 407 11.28 -4.48 10.59
C MET A 407 10.84 -5.19 9.31
N ALA A 408 10.70 -6.51 9.37
CA ALA A 408 10.28 -7.31 8.24
C ALA A 408 8.89 -6.92 7.73
N LYS A 409 7.94 -6.73 8.65
CA LYS A 409 6.59 -6.23 8.33
C LYS A 409 6.64 -4.88 7.60
N LEU A 410 7.44 -3.95 8.11
CA LEU A 410 7.58 -2.61 7.53
C LEU A 410 8.12 -2.66 6.10
N PHE A 411 9.23 -3.38 5.87
CA PHE A 411 9.83 -3.51 4.54
C PHE A 411 8.91 -4.22 3.56
N SER A 412 8.24 -5.29 3.98
CA SER A 412 7.31 -6.00 3.11
C SER A 412 6.07 -5.18 2.75
N LEU A 413 5.50 -4.41 3.68
CA LEU A 413 4.41 -3.49 3.35
C LEU A 413 4.88 -2.38 2.42
N GLN A 414 6.09 -1.87 2.59
CA GLN A 414 6.67 -0.88 1.68
C GLN A 414 6.85 -1.45 0.27
N ALA A 415 7.45 -2.63 0.13
CA ALA A 415 7.62 -3.27 -1.18
C ALA A 415 6.26 -3.53 -1.86
N ALA A 416 5.27 -4.03 -1.12
CA ALA A 416 3.91 -4.24 -1.60
C ALA A 416 3.22 -2.93 -2.00
N ASP A 417 3.41 -1.85 -1.25
CA ASP A 417 2.87 -0.52 -1.57
C ASP A 417 3.43 0.05 -2.87
N TYR A 418 4.74 -0.09 -3.09
CA TYR A 418 5.35 0.35 -4.34
C TYR A 418 4.88 -0.48 -5.53
N LEU A 419 4.83 -1.81 -5.40
CA LEU A 419 4.30 -2.69 -6.45
C LEU A 419 2.83 -2.39 -6.76
N GLN A 420 2.02 -2.18 -5.74
CA GLN A 420 0.60 -1.86 -5.92
C GLN A 420 0.43 -0.47 -6.52
N GLY A 421 1.07 0.55 -5.96
CA GLY A 421 0.88 1.95 -6.34
C GLY A 421 1.54 2.35 -7.66
N LEU A 422 2.78 1.90 -7.90
CA LEU A 422 3.55 2.24 -9.12
C LEU A 422 3.44 1.16 -10.20
N GLY A 423 3.18 -0.10 -9.80
CA GLY A 423 2.97 -1.21 -10.72
C GLY A 423 1.48 -1.37 -11.07
N PHE A 424 0.76 -2.20 -10.29
CA PHE A 424 -0.59 -2.66 -10.62
C PHE A 424 -1.60 -1.54 -10.84
N HIS A 425 -1.57 -0.50 -10.01
CA HIS A 425 -2.49 0.61 -10.14
C HIS A 425 -2.23 1.43 -11.42
N VAL A 426 -0.97 1.64 -11.78
CA VAL A 426 -0.63 2.28 -13.06
C VAL A 426 -1.08 1.41 -14.23
N VAL A 427 -0.90 0.09 -14.15
CA VAL A 427 -1.38 -0.86 -15.16
C VAL A 427 -2.90 -0.77 -15.33
N LEU A 428 -3.66 -0.61 -14.23
CA LEU A 428 -5.11 -0.36 -14.29
C LEU A 428 -5.44 0.87 -15.14
N HIS A 429 -4.70 1.97 -15.00
CA HIS A 429 -4.96 3.17 -15.81
C HIS A 429 -4.52 3.01 -17.27
N VAL A 430 -3.28 2.57 -17.49
CA VAL A 430 -2.57 2.80 -18.76
C VAL A 430 -2.78 1.67 -19.73
N LEU A 431 -2.46 0.47 -19.29
CA LEU A 431 -2.27 -0.65 -20.21
C LEU A 431 -3.59 -1.38 -20.45
N THR A 432 -4.52 -1.24 -19.51
CA THR A 432 -5.80 -1.94 -19.54
C THR A 432 -6.96 -1.01 -19.89
N MET A 433 -7.08 0.15 -19.24
CA MET A 433 -8.22 1.06 -19.46
C MET A 433 -8.03 2.06 -20.62
N ASN A 434 -6.84 2.65 -20.83
CA ASN A 434 -6.67 3.66 -21.91
C ASN A 434 -7.06 3.16 -23.31
N PRO A 435 -6.67 1.97 -23.77
CA PRO A 435 -7.07 1.52 -25.11
C PRO A 435 -8.59 1.45 -25.27
N VAL A 436 -9.29 1.04 -24.22
CA VAL A 436 -10.76 0.98 -24.17
C VAL A 436 -11.35 2.40 -24.24
N LEU A 437 -10.85 3.33 -23.44
CA LEU A 437 -11.31 4.72 -23.42
C LEU A 437 -11.07 5.44 -24.76
N LEU A 438 -9.90 5.22 -25.36
CA LEU A 438 -9.56 5.78 -26.66
C LEU A 438 -10.45 5.23 -27.77
N ALA A 439 -10.68 3.91 -27.77
CA ALA A 439 -11.62 3.28 -28.71
C ALA A 439 -13.04 3.84 -28.52
N PHE A 440 -13.51 3.94 -27.28
CA PHE A 440 -14.80 4.54 -26.92
C PHE A 440 -14.93 5.97 -27.45
N HIS A 441 -13.95 6.84 -27.16
CA HIS A 441 -13.97 8.24 -27.60
C HIS A 441 -13.94 8.38 -29.12
N ARG A 442 -13.16 7.54 -29.83
CA ARG A 442 -13.17 7.50 -31.31
C ARG A 442 -14.54 7.10 -31.84
N THR A 443 -15.15 6.05 -31.28
CA THR A 443 -16.49 5.59 -31.66
C THR A 443 -17.54 6.68 -31.49
N VAL A 444 -17.57 7.37 -30.35
CA VAL A 444 -18.53 8.48 -30.10
C VAL A 444 -18.33 9.63 -31.09
N LYS A 445 -17.08 9.91 -31.51
CA LYS A 445 -16.77 10.97 -32.47
C LYS A 445 -17.21 10.62 -33.89
N GLU A 446 -17.09 9.35 -34.28
CA GLU A 446 -17.41 8.83 -35.61
C GLU A 446 -18.91 8.60 -35.82
N LEU A 447 -19.69 8.53 -34.75
CA LEU A 447 -21.14 8.34 -34.82
C LEU A 447 -21.87 9.63 -35.23
N PRO A 448 -22.92 9.53 -36.06
CA PRO A 448 -23.86 10.62 -36.32
C PRO A 448 -24.48 11.13 -35.02
N GLU A 449 -25.05 12.35 -35.00
CA GLU A 449 -25.67 12.91 -33.79
C GLU A 449 -26.71 11.98 -33.13
N GLY A 450 -27.47 11.22 -33.93
CA GLY A 450 -28.41 10.20 -33.41
C GLY A 450 -27.72 9.00 -32.75
N GLY A 451 -26.55 8.58 -33.24
CA GLY A 451 -25.77 7.46 -32.68
C GLY A 451 -25.10 7.80 -31.34
N ARG A 452 -24.96 9.09 -31.01
CA ARG A 452 -24.48 9.53 -29.68
C ARG A 452 -25.48 9.27 -28.56
N MET A 453 -26.72 8.92 -28.91
CA MET A 453 -27.80 8.62 -27.96
C MET A 453 -27.97 7.11 -27.73
N SER A 454 -27.06 6.25 -28.20
CA SER A 454 -27.15 4.82 -27.87
C SER A 454 -27.05 4.62 -26.35
N ALA A 455 -27.83 3.66 -25.84
CA ALA A 455 -27.84 3.39 -24.41
C ALA A 455 -26.44 2.93 -23.96
N LEU A 456 -25.80 2.09 -24.78
CA LEU A 456 -24.44 1.61 -24.56
C LEU A 456 -23.41 2.75 -24.51
N ALA A 457 -23.50 3.72 -25.42
CA ALA A 457 -22.63 4.89 -25.42
C ALA A 457 -22.79 5.71 -24.13
N CYS A 458 -24.03 5.92 -23.69
CA CYS A 458 -24.32 6.66 -22.47
C CYS A 458 -23.75 5.96 -21.23
N MET A 459 -23.98 4.65 -21.08
CA MET A 459 -23.48 3.89 -19.93
C MET A 459 -21.95 3.82 -19.90
N MET A 460 -21.31 3.55 -21.05
CA MET A 460 -19.85 3.57 -21.14
C MET A 460 -19.29 4.98 -20.88
N GLY A 461 -20.00 6.02 -21.32
CA GLY A 461 -19.64 7.42 -21.09
C GLY A 461 -19.51 7.79 -19.62
N GLU A 462 -20.40 7.29 -18.76
CA GLU A 462 -20.33 7.51 -17.31
C GLU A 462 -19.07 6.89 -16.68
N HIS A 463 -18.64 5.72 -17.17
CA HIS A 463 -17.42 5.05 -16.72
C HIS A 463 -16.14 5.57 -17.38
N ALA A 464 -16.26 6.22 -18.55
CA ALA A 464 -15.15 6.86 -19.25
C ALA A 464 -14.89 8.30 -18.76
N PHE A 465 -15.87 8.92 -18.11
CA PHE A 465 -15.85 10.33 -17.75
C PHE A 465 -14.60 10.68 -16.92
N LEU A 466 -13.81 11.65 -17.40
CA LEU A 466 -12.56 12.13 -16.81
C LEU A 466 -11.40 11.14 -16.72
N ALA A 467 -11.60 9.85 -16.98
CA ALA A 467 -10.55 8.84 -16.87
C ALA A 467 -9.40 9.13 -17.85
N LEU A 468 -9.72 9.41 -19.12
CA LEU A 468 -8.71 9.73 -20.14
C LEU A 468 -7.96 11.03 -19.84
N ALA A 469 -8.65 12.05 -19.32
CA ALA A 469 -8.02 13.32 -18.95
C ALA A 469 -7.11 13.18 -17.73
N THR A 470 -7.52 12.37 -16.75
CA THR A 470 -6.70 12.04 -15.58
C THR A 470 -5.44 11.32 -16.02
N ASN A 471 -5.57 10.31 -16.88
CA ASN A 471 -4.43 9.56 -17.40
C ASN A 471 -3.50 10.50 -18.17
N SER A 472 -4.02 11.26 -19.14
CA SER A 472 -3.25 12.27 -19.87
C SER A 472 -2.46 13.21 -18.94
N PHE A 473 -3.09 13.74 -17.90
CA PHE A 473 -2.39 14.60 -16.94
C PHE A 473 -1.31 13.85 -16.16
N VAL A 474 -1.59 12.63 -15.71
CA VAL A 474 -0.64 11.79 -14.96
C VAL A 474 0.58 11.44 -15.80
N PHE A 475 0.47 11.33 -17.13
CA PHE A 475 1.61 11.03 -18.02
C PHE A 475 2.34 12.28 -18.53
N HIS A 476 1.62 13.37 -18.82
CA HIS A 476 2.20 14.51 -19.55
C HIS A 476 2.37 15.78 -18.72
N SER A 477 1.77 15.86 -17.52
CA SER A 477 1.94 17.06 -16.72
C SER A 477 3.38 17.17 -16.20
N GLU A 478 3.80 18.39 -15.88
CA GLU A 478 5.04 18.65 -15.12
C GLU A 478 5.03 17.99 -13.72
N TYR A 479 3.90 17.44 -13.30
CA TYR A 479 3.70 16.70 -12.05
C TYR A 479 3.47 15.21 -12.29
N SER A 480 3.83 14.70 -13.48
CA SER A 480 3.68 13.29 -13.83
C SER A 480 4.35 12.40 -12.79
N VAL A 481 3.66 11.34 -12.39
CA VAL A 481 4.20 10.31 -11.48
C VAL A 481 5.05 9.27 -12.22
N MET A 482 4.96 9.29 -13.56
CA MET A 482 5.53 8.29 -14.45
C MET A 482 6.76 8.82 -15.20
N TRP A 483 6.86 10.14 -15.39
CA TRP A 483 7.96 10.74 -16.16
C TRP A 483 9.05 11.36 -15.26
N PRO A 484 10.25 10.78 -15.18
CA PRO A 484 11.29 11.17 -14.20
C PRO A 484 12.05 12.45 -14.53
N ASP A 485 11.90 13.01 -15.73
CA ASP A 485 12.57 14.29 -16.08
C ASP A 485 11.96 15.51 -15.38
N ASN A 486 10.82 15.34 -14.71
CA ASN A 486 10.14 16.46 -14.08
C ASN A 486 10.74 16.80 -12.71
N LYS A 487 11.48 17.92 -12.66
CA LYS A 487 11.97 18.57 -11.42
C LYS A 487 10.87 18.88 -10.39
N LYS A 488 9.59 18.72 -10.74
CA LYS A 488 8.42 19.03 -9.93
C LYS A 488 7.60 17.81 -9.54
N GLN A 489 8.10 16.58 -9.73
CA GLN A 489 7.36 15.38 -9.34
C GLN A 489 6.81 15.48 -7.89
N PRO A 490 5.52 15.18 -7.65
CA PRO A 490 4.94 15.16 -6.30
C PRO A 490 5.63 14.18 -5.36
N TYR A 491 6.23 13.16 -5.95
CA TYR A 491 6.63 11.95 -5.30
C TYR A 491 8.16 11.82 -5.26
N ASP A 492 8.85 12.87 -4.80
CA ASP A 492 10.29 12.78 -4.43
C ASP A 492 10.58 11.63 -3.46
N ALA A 493 9.56 11.07 -2.80
CA ALA A 493 9.72 9.92 -1.92
C ALA A 493 9.71 8.57 -2.62
N PHE A 494 9.37 8.49 -3.91
CA PHE A 494 9.50 7.27 -4.70
C PHE A 494 10.89 7.14 -5.36
N CYS A 495 11.78 8.14 -5.23
CA CYS A 495 13.24 8.05 -5.46
C CYS A 495 13.71 7.27 -6.72
N CYS A 496 12.96 7.35 -7.81
CA CYS A 496 13.14 6.56 -9.04
C CYS A 496 14.06 7.22 -10.10
N ARG A 497 14.85 8.24 -9.76
CA ARG A 497 15.53 9.10 -10.75
C ARG A 497 17.00 8.70 -10.94
N CYS A 498 17.42 8.35 -12.16
CA CYS A 498 18.85 8.22 -12.47
C CYS A 498 19.43 9.57 -12.90
N ASP A 499 19.89 10.38 -11.95
CA ASP A 499 20.54 11.68 -12.26
C ASP A 499 21.94 11.51 -12.90
N ASP A 500 22.57 10.34 -12.78
CA ASP A 500 23.94 10.08 -13.27
C ASP A 500 23.99 9.66 -14.74
N LEU A 501 22.86 9.73 -15.43
CA LEU A 501 22.74 9.40 -16.85
C LEU A 501 23.01 10.61 -17.75
N PRO A 502 23.86 10.47 -18.79
CA PRO A 502 23.94 11.46 -19.84
C PRO A 502 22.55 11.72 -20.44
N PRO A 503 22.17 12.99 -20.66
CA PRO A 503 20.93 13.30 -21.36
C PRO A 503 20.94 12.67 -22.77
N GLY A 504 20.09 11.68 -23.04
CA GLY A 504 19.91 11.12 -24.38
C GLY A 504 19.74 9.60 -24.49
N GLU A 505 20.09 8.81 -23.47
CA GLU A 505 19.89 7.36 -23.48
C GLU A 505 18.60 6.98 -22.75
N PHE A 506 17.69 6.25 -23.41
CA PHE A 506 16.32 5.86 -22.97
C PHE A 506 16.22 5.19 -21.58
N ASP A 507 17.33 4.94 -20.90
CA ASP A 507 17.43 4.53 -19.50
C ASP A 507 16.96 5.58 -18.48
N HIS A 508 16.48 6.74 -18.95
CA HIS A 508 15.70 7.69 -18.15
C HIS A 508 14.21 7.32 -18.06
N LEU A 509 13.76 6.13 -18.45
CA LEU A 509 12.39 5.68 -18.15
C LEU A 509 12.37 5.23 -16.67
N GLY A 510 11.89 6.10 -15.79
CA GLY A 510 12.08 5.99 -14.34
C GLY A 510 11.51 4.69 -13.74
N GLY A 511 11.97 4.31 -12.56
CA GLY A 511 11.63 3.03 -11.93
C GLY A 511 10.13 2.68 -11.81
N ALA A 512 9.23 3.66 -11.75
CA ALA A 512 7.79 3.43 -11.82
C ALA A 512 7.34 2.81 -13.16
N PHE A 513 7.96 3.21 -14.26
CA PHE A 513 7.72 2.61 -15.58
C PHE A 513 8.14 1.14 -15.60
N HIS A 514 9.31 0.82 -15.05
CA HIS A 514 9.78 -0.56 -14.97
C HIS A 514 8.87 -1.45 -14.11
N LEU A 515 8.35 -0.92 -13.00
CA LEU A 515 7.35 -1.63 -12.18
C LEU A 515 6.03 -1.84 -12.91
N ALA A 516 5.51 -0.81 -13.59
CA ALA A 516 4.29 -0.95 -14.39
C ALA A 516 4.47 -1.96 -15.53
N ARG A 517 5.65 -1.94 -16.17
CA ARG A 517 6.03 -2.92 -17.20
C ARG A 517 6.09 -4.33 -16.63
N LEU A 518 6.76 -4.53 -15.51
CA LEU A 518 6.83 -5.82 -14.82
C LEU A 518 5.44 -6.36 -14.50
N ALA A 519 4.58 -5.52 -13.93
CA ALA A 519 3.22 -5.89 -13.55
C ALA A 519 2.34 -6.25 -14.78
N PHE A 520 2.67 -5.74 -15.97
CA PHE A 520 1.92 -5.99 -17.20
C PHE A 520 2.51 -7.10 -18.07
N GLU A 521 3.79 -7.04 -18.39
CA GLU A 521 4.44 -8.07 -19.21
C GLU A 521 4.67 -9.36 -18.43
N GLY A 522 4.69 -9.26 -17.09
CA GLY A 522 5.09 -10.36 -16.24
C GLY A 522 6.57 -10.69 -16.40
N VAL A 523 6.98 -11.79 -15.77
CA VAL A 523 8.28 -12.41 -15.96
C VAL A 523 8.00 -13.86 -16.36
N GLU A 524 8.60 -14.29 -17.48
CA GLU A 524 8.46 -15.66 -17.95
C GLU A 524 8.82 -16.67 -16.84
N GLY A 525 7.91 -17.61 -16.56
CA GLY A 525 8.07 -18.61 -15.51
C GLY A 525 7.85 -18.11 -14.07
N HIS A 526 7.52 -16.82 -13.89
CA HIS A 526 7.26 -16.28 -12.56
C HIS A 526 5.82 -16.54 -12.11
N PRO A 527 5.60 -17.06 -10.88
CA PRO A 527 4.27 -17.49 -10.43
C PRO A 527 3.30 -16.34 -10.17
N VAL A 528 3.81 -15.17 -9.76
CA VAL A 528 3.00 -14.00 -9.40
C VAL A 528 2.90 -12.95 -10.52
N TYR A 529 4.02 -12.52 -11.10
CA TYR A 529 4.05 -11.63 -12.26
C TYR A 529 3.83 -12.41 -13.56
N ARG A 530 2.58 -12.82 -13.81
CA ARG A 530 2.20 -13.39 -15.11
C ARG A 530 1.92 -12.26 -16.11
N PRO A 531 2.17 -12.48 -17.41
CA PRO A 531 1.74 -11.54 -18.43
C PRO A 531 0.24 -11.27 -18.29
N ALA A 532 -0.11 -9.99 -18.28
CA ALA A 532 -1.46 -9.47 -18.38
C ALA A 532 -1.92 -9.57 -19.85
N ASP A 533 -1.89 -10.78 -20.41
CA ASP A 533 -2.17 -11.00 -21.82
C ASP A 533 -3.68 -11.06 -22.11
N ASP A 534 -4.52 -11.44 -21.13
CA ASP A 534 -5.99 -11.47 -21.24
C ASP A 534 -6.71 -10.54 -20.24
N LEU A 535 -7.67 -9.74 -20.72
CA LEU A 535 -8.64 -8.98 -19.88
C LEU A 535 -9.31 -9.88 -18.83
N LYS A 536 -9.59 -11.14 -19.18
CA LYS A 536 -10.12 -12.12 -18.24
C LYS A 536 -9.10 -12.52 -17.20
N GLN A 537 -7.81 -12.65 -17.51
CA GLN A 537 -6.82 -13.06 -16.49
C GLN A 537 -6.50 -11.93 -15.51
N ILE A 538 -6.42 -10.69 -16.01
CA ILE A 538 -6.15 -9.49 -15.22
C ILE A 538 -7.20 -9.25 -14.13
N GLN A 539 -8.48 -9.57 -14.41
CA GLN A 539 -9.56 -9.45 -13.43
C GLN A 539 -9.97 -10.79 -12.80
N MET A 540 -10.03 -11.92 -13.51
CA MET A 540 -10.81 -13.08 -13.04
C MET A 540 -10.09 -13.95 -12.01
N GLU A 541 -8.76 -14.04 -12.01
CA GLU A 541 -8.05 -14.84 -10.99
C GLU A 541 -8.29 -14.30 -9.58
N ALA A 542 -8.40 -12.97 -9.43
CA ALA A 542 -8.67 -12.31 -8.15
C ALA A 542 -10.14 -12.49 -7.70
N TYR A 543 -11.08 -12.51 -8.63
CA TYR A 543 -12.53 -12.53 -8.35
C TYR A 543 -13.10 -13.94 -8.22
N ASP A 544 -12.47 -14.96 -8.83
CA ASP A 544 -12.96 -16.33 -8.77
C ASP A 544 -12.41 -17.11 -7.55
N ARG A 545 -11.50 -16.49 -6.77
CA ARG A 545 -11.01 -17.05 -5.50
C ARG A 545 -12.07 -17.00 -4.42
N LYS A 546 -12.68 -18.15 -4.16
CA LYS A 546 -13.58 -18.33 -3.03
C LYS A 546 -12.77 -18.26 -1.73
N GLY A 547 -12.81 -17.10 -1.06
CA GLY A 547 -12.76 -17.06 0.40
C GLY A 547 -11.43 -16.70 1.06
N THR A 548 -10.59 -15.84 0.49
CA THR A 548 -9.52 -15.22 1.30
C THR A 548 -9.45 -13.72 1.08
N GLY A 549 -9.56 -12.97 2.18
CA GLY A 549 -9.50 -11.52 2.21
C GLY A 549 -10.83 -10.83 1.89
N SER A 550 -11.20 -9.85 2.72
CA SER A 550 -12.42 -9.05 2.52
C SER A 550 -12.42 -8.28 1.19
N TYR A 551 -11.24 -7.87 0.71
CA TYR A 551 -11.06 -7.15 -0.54
C TYR A 551 -11.43 -8.00 -1.77
N LEU A 552 -10.80 -9.17 -1.93
CA LEU A 552 -11.07 -10.09 -3.05
C LEU A 552 -12.50 -10.64 -2.98
N TRP A 553 -12.98 -10.93 -1.77
CA TRP A 553 -14.35 -11.34 -1.55
C TRP A 553 -15.34 -10.26 -2.01
N PHE A 554 -15.12 -8.99 -1.63
CA PHE A 554 -15.97 -7.89 -2.06
C PHE A 554 -16.00 -7.76 -3.58
N LEU A 555 -14.82 -7.76 -4.22
CA LEU A 555 -14.69 -7.74 -5.67
C LEU A 555 -15.49 -8.87 -6.34
N SER A 556 -15.33 -10.12 -5.86
CA SER A 556 -16.07 -11.29 -6.38
C SER A 556 -17.59 -11.09 -6.36
N ARG A 557 -18.11 -10.51 -5.27
CA ARG A 557 -19.55 -10.24 -5.09
C ARG A 557 -20.04 -9.14 -5.98
N VAL A 558 -19.29 -8.05 -6.08
CA VAL A 558 -19.61 -6.92 -6.96
C VAL A 558 -19.63 -7.38 -8.41
N ARG A 559 -18.64 -8.16 -8.87
CA ARG A 559 -18.64 -8.71 -10.23
C ARG A 559 -19.89 -9.52 -10.54
N GLY A 560 -20.33 -10.38 -9.64
CA GLY A 560 -21.56 -11.14 -9.83
C GLY A 560 -22.79 -10.23 -10.00
N ALA A 561 -22.85 -9.12 -9.25
CA ALA A 561 -23.91 -8.12 -9.41
C ALA A 561 -23.77 -7.34 -10.72
N VAL A 562 -22.55 -6.93 -11.10
CA VAL A 562 -22.26 -6.22 -12.35
C VAL A 562 -22.60 -7.09 -13.56
N LEU A 563 -22.22 -8.36 -13.57
CA LEU A 563 -22.55 -9.31 -14.64
C LEU A 563 -24.07 -9.42 -14.85
N ARG A 564 -24.84 -9.55 -13.76
CA ARG A 564 -26.31 -9.59 -13.84
C ARG A 564 -26.89 -8.28 -14.35
N PHE A 565 -26.41 -7.15 -13.80
CA PHE A 565 -26.85 -5.82 -14.23
C PHE A 565 -26.58 -5.61 -15.72
N VAL A 566 -25.37 -5.85 -16.18
CA VAL A 566 -25.00 -5.68 -17.59
C VAL A 566 -25.75 -6.67 -18.48
N ALA A 567 -25.96 -7.92 -18.05
CA ALA A 567 -26.77 -8.87 -18.81
C ALA A 567 -28.23 -8.39 -18.96
N SER A 568 -28.85 -7.88 -17.90
CA SER A 568 -30.20 -7.31 -17.95
C SER A 568 -30.29 -6.07 -18.84
N VAL A 569 -29.27 -5.22 -18.82
CA VAL A 569 -29.19 -4.10 -19.76
C VAL A 569 -29.12 -4.59 -21.20
N PHE A 570 -28.28 -5.59 -21.48
CA PHE A 570 -28.08 -6.11 -22.83
C PHE A 570 -29.34 -6.78 -23.40
N SER A 571 -30.12 -7.49 -22.58
CA SER A 571 -31.40 -8.05 -23.04
C SER A 571 -32.43 -6.99 -23.45
N GLU A 572 -32.31 -5.75 -22.95
CA GLU A 572 -33.20 -4.64 -23.33
C GLU A 572 -32.73 -3.89 -24.59
N ILE A 573 -31.43 -3.91 -24.88
CA ILE A 573 -30.84 -3.12 -25.97
C ILE A 573 -30.36 -3.96 -27.16
N GLU A 574 -30.31 -5.28 -27.04
CA GLU A 574 -29.74 -6.15 -28.09
C GLU A 574 -30.50 -6.10 -29.42
N HIS A 575 -31.74 -5.62 -29.43
CA HIS A 575 -32.55 -5.46 -30.64
C HIS A 575 -32.47 -4.05 -31.24
N ARG A 576 -31.80 -3.10 -30.58
CA ARG A 576 -31.70 -1.71 -31.04
C ARG A 576 -30.57 -1.56 -32.06
N GLU A 577 -30.88 -0.96 -33.20
CA GLU A 577 -29.94 -0.81 -34.32
C GLU A 577 -28.78 0.11 -33.95
N GLU A 578 -29.06 1.20 -33.22
CA GLU A 578 -28.07 2.17 -32.75
C GLU A 578 -27.04 1.56 -31.78
N ASP A 579 -27.45 0.63 -30.92
CA ASP A 579 -26.55 -0.05 -29.97
C ASP A 579 -25.69 -1.11 -30.69
N ARG A 580 -26.26 -1.79 -31.70
CA ARG A 580 -25.50 -2.71 -32.58
C ARG A 580 -24.46 -1.97 -33.41
N GLU A 581 -24.83 -0.84 -34.02
CA GLU A 581 -23.90 0.00 -34.79
C GLU A 581 -22.77 0.51 -33.89
N PHE A 582 -23.10 1.00 -32.69
CA PHE A 582 -22.12 1.42 -31.70
C PHE A 582 -21.16 0.27 -31.35
N ALA A 583 -21.67 -0.93 -31.09
CA ALA A 583 -20.86 -2.09 -30.72
C ALA A 583 -19.87 -2.50 -31.83
N VAL A 584 -20.33 -2.52 -33.09
CA VAL A 584 -19.46 -2.82 -34.25
C VAL A 584 -18.32 -1.80 -34.35
N ARG A 585 -18.65 -0.50 -34.33
CA ARG A 585 -17.63 0.57 -34.39
C ARG A 585 -16.69 0.55 -33.20
N LEU A 586 -17.19 0.25 -32.00
CA LEU A 586 -16.36 0.07 -30.80
C LEU A 586 -15.34 -1.06 -31.00
N VAL A 587 -15.75 -2.22 -31.51
CA VAL A 587 -14.84 -3.35 -31.76
C VAL A 587 -13.81 -3.00 -32.84
N GLU A 588 -14.22 -2.35 -33.92
CA GLU A 588 -13.29 -1.86 -34.95
C GLU A 588 -12.26 -0.89 -34.36
N ASN A 589 -12.70 0.06 -33.54
CA ASN A 589 -11.80 1.04 -32.92
C ASN A 589 -10.93 0.42 -31.83
N LEU A 590 -11.40 -0.62 -31.13
CA LEU A 590 -10.57 -1.44 -30.25
C LEU A 590 -9.46 -2.13 -31.04
N ARG A 591 -9.74 -2.71 -32.22
CA ARG A 591 -8.68 -3.31 -33.05
C ARG A 591 -7.61 -2.30 -33.49
N LYS A 592 -8.02 -1.07 -33.81
CA LYS A 592 -7.11 0.02 -34.21
C LYS A 592 -6.29 0.59 -33.03
N THR A 593 -6.72 0.36 -31.80
CA THR A 593 -6.14 1.00 -30.60
C THR A 593 -5.38 0.00 -29.73
N LEU A 594 -5.77 -1.27 -29.75
CA LEU A 594 -5.07 -2.32 -29.02
C LEU A 594 -3.71 -2.63 -29.68
N PRO A 595 -2.71 -3.02 -28.88
CA PRO A 595 -1.40 -3.40 -29.40
C PRO A 595 -1.48 -4.61 -30.32
N ARG A 596 -0.67 -4.64 -31.39
CA ARG A 596 -0.64 -5.75 -32.36
C ARG A 596 -0.35 -7.13 -31.74
N GLY A 597 0.33 -7.18 -30.60
CA GLY A 597 0.63 -8.41 -29.86
C GLY A 597 -0.40 -8.80 -28.78
N SER A 598 -1.41 -7.98 -28.51
CA SER A 598 -2.37 -8.22 -27.42
C SER A 598 -3.17 -9.50 -27.66
N SER A 599 -3.33 -10.35 -26.64
CA SER A 599 -4.19 -11.55 -26.77
C SER A 599 -5.68 -11.17 -26.92
N ILE A 600 -6.07 -10.00 -26.42
CA ILE A 600 -7.42 -9.44 -26.59
C ILE A 600 -7.69 -9.22 -28.08
N LEU A 601 -6.73 -8.64 -28.81
CA LEU A 601 -6.85 -8.38 -30.25
C LEU A 601 -7.11 -9.68 -31.03
N LYS A 602 -6.46 -10.78 -30.64
CA LYS A 602 -6.64 -12.11 -31.27
C LYS A 602 -8.03 -12.73 -31.01
N LYS A 603 -8.75 -12.25 -29.99
CA LYS A 603 -10.06 -12.77 -29.58
C LYS A 603 -11.23 -11.90 -30.07
N LEU A 604 -10.96 -10.65 -30.47
CA LEU A 604 -11.97 -9.77 -31.03
C LEU A 604 -12.50 -10.35 -32.36
N PRO A 605 -13.75 -9.96 -32.75
CA PRO A 605 -14.36 -10.12 -34.06
C PRO A 605 -13.39 -10.34 -35.22
N GLN A 606 -13.74 -10.97 -36.33
CA GLN A 606 -13.44 -10.31 -37.63
C GLN A 606 -14.67 -9.43 -37.94
N THR A 607 -14.58 -8.32 -38.67
CA THR A 607 -15.76 -7.44 -38.98
C THR A 607 -16.30 -7.65 -40.39
N ASP A 608 -15.83 -8.71 -41.04
CA ASP A 608 -15.85 -8.87 -42.48
C ASP A 608 -17.11 -9.63 -42.97
N GLU A 609 -17.93 -10.18 -42.05
CA GLU A 609 -19.05 -11.08 -42.35
C GLU A 609 -20.35 -10.70 -41.60
N ASN A 610 -21.51 -11.20 -42.03
CA ASN A 610 -22.83 -10.79 -41.49
C ASN A 610 -23.11 -11.30 -40.05
N ASP A 611 -22.34 -12.26 -39.54
CA ASP A 611 -22.46 -12.79 -38.16
C ASP A 611 -21.77 -11.89 -37.11
N THR A 612 -21.28 -10.71 -37.51
CA THR A 612 -20.37 -9.89 -36.70
C THR A 612 -21.04 -8.94 -35.71
N ALA A 613 -22.30 -8.54 -35.93
CA ALA A 613 -22.97 -7.60 -35.05
C ALA A 613 -23.31 -8.21 -33.67
N GLU A 614 -23.77 -9.46 -33.62
CA GLU A 614 -24.08 -10.15 -32.37
C GLU A 614 -22.80 -10.45 -31.57
N GLU A 615 -21.74 -10.88 -32.24
CA GLU A 615 -20.44 -11.09 -31.60
C GLU A 615 -19.82 -9.78 -31.10
N CYS A 616 -19.92 -8.69 -31.89
CA CYS A 616 -19.48 -7.36 -31.45
C CYS A 616 -20.27 -6.88 -30.24
N LEU A 617 -21.58 -7.18 -30.18
CA LEU A 617 -22.42 -6.85 -29.02
C LEU A 617 -21.97 -7.64 -27.77
N LYS A 618 -21.68 -8.94 -27.89
CA LYS A 618 -21.10 -9.74 -26.78
C LYS A 618 -19.76 -9.18 -26.30
N TRP A 619 -18.94 -8.66 -27.22
CA TRP A 619 -17.71 -7.97 -26.86
C TRP A 619 -17.94 -6.64 -26.17
N ALA A 620 -18.87 -5.81 -26.66
CA ALA A 620 -19.25 -4.59 -25.99
C ALA A 620 -19.80 -4.85 -24.58
N GLN A 621 -20.54 -5.94 -24.39
CA GLN A 621 -20.99 -6.40 -23.07
C GLN A 621 -19.80 -6.68 -22.15
N THR A 622 -18.81 -7.41 -22.66
CA THR A 622 -17.58 -7.74 -21.92
C THR A 622 -16.79 -6.48 -21.56
N VAL A 623 -16.68 -5.53 -22.49
CA VAL A 623 -16.01 -4.24 -22.27
C VAL A 623 -16.75 -3.41 -21.22
N LEU A 624 -18.08 -3.36 -21.26
CA LEU A 624 -18.86 -2.64 -20.24
C LEU A 624 -18.69 -3.27 -18.85
N VAL A 625 -18.76 -4.60 -18.74
CA VAL A 625 -18.48 -5.30 -17.47
C VAL A 625 -17.09 -4.92 -16.97
N TYR A 626 -16.09 -4.94 -17.85
CA TYR A 626 -14.72 -4.56 -17.52
C TYR A 626 -14.63 -3.12 -17.02
N MET A 627 -15.26 -2.15 -17.69
CA MET A 627 -15.27 -0.74 -17.28
C MET A 627 -15.92 -0.50 -15.92
N VAL A 628 -17.03 -1.18 -15.64
CA VAL A 628 -17.72 -1.08 -14.34
C VAL A 628 -16.86 -1.71 -13.24
N CYS A 629 -16.34 -2.92 -13.45
CA CYS A 629 -15.46 -3.59 -12.48
C CYS A 629 -14.18 -2.79 -12.24
N HIS A 630 -13.57 -2.23 -13.29
CA HIS A 630 -12.40 -1.36 -13.18
C HIS A 630 -12.72 -0.10 -12.37
N SER A 631 -13.86 0.55 -12.62
CA SER A 631 -14.28 1.72 -11.84
C SER A 631 -14.38 1.39 -10.35
N VAL A 632 -14.93 0.23 -10.00
CA VAL A 632 -15.02 -0.25 -8.62
C VAL A 632 -13.62 -0.50 -8.06
N GLU A 633 -12.79 -1.25 -8.77
CA GLU A 633 -11.43 -1.58 -8.36
C GLU A 633 -10.57 -0.34 -8.14
N HIS A 634 -10.58 0.60 -9.09
CA HIS A 634 -9.91 1.90 -9.00
C HIS A 634 -10.41 2.71 -7.79
N CYS A 635 -11.73 2.69 -7.50
CA CYS A 635 -12.25 3.34 -6.29
C CYS A 635 -11.73 2.69 -5.01
N LEU A 636 -11.64 1.36 -4.95
CA LEU A 636 -11.08 0.67 -3.78
C LEU A 636 -9.59 0.99 -3.64
N ASP A 637 -8.84 0.92 -4.73
CA ASP A 637 -7.40 1.20 -4.76
C ASP A 637 -7.08 2.63 -4.35
N HIS A 638 -7.89 3.62 -4.70
CA HIS A 638 -7.66 5.00 -4.27
C HIS A 638 -8.21 5.31 -2.87
N PHE A 639 -9.47 4.96 -2.60
CA PHE A 639 -10.15 5.47 -1.42
C PHE A 639 -9.98 4.57 -0.18
N LEU A 640 -9.67 3.29 -0.36
CA LEU A 640 -9.30 2.43 0.77
C LEU A 640 -7.80 2.49 1.07
N SER A 641 -6.93 2.72 0.07
CA SER A 641 -5.49 2.91 0.33
C SER A 641 -5.17 4.23 1.03
N ASP A 642 -5.94 5.30 0.82
CA ASP A 642 -5.73 6.57 1.52
C ASP A 642 -5.87 6.43 3.05
N THR A 643 -6.67 5.47 3.53
CA THR A 643 -6.73 5.15 4.98
C THR A 643 -5.45 4.49 5.51
N MET A 644 -4.67 3.85 4.64
CA MET A 644 -3.35 3.30 4.96
C MET A 644 -2.23 4.33 4.89
N ALA A 645 -2.33 5.28 3.95
CA ALA A 645 -1.41 6.39 3.82
C ALA A 645 -1.33 7.24 5.09
N ASP A 646 -2.47 7.42 5.78
CA ASP A 646 -2.55 8.17 7.03
C ASP A 646 -2.15 7.35 8.28
N ALA A 647 -2.35 6.03 8.29
CA ALA A 647 -2.14 5.19 9.48
C ALA A 647 -0.77 4.49 9.56
N THR A 648 -0.11 4.25 8.43
CA THR A 648 1.10 3.38 8.37
C THR A 648 2.24 3.98 7.56
N LEU A 649 1.94 4.78 6.53
CA LEU A 649 2.92 5.28 5.57
C LEU A 649 3.34 6.72 5.89
N GLY A 650 3.75 6.96 7.14
CA GLY A 650 4.91 7.83 7.31
C GLY A 650 6.03 7.17 6.53
N ARG A 651 6.18 7.54 5.25
CA ARG A 651 7.03 6.84 4.27
C ARG A 651 8.35 6.52 4.95
N ILE A 652 8.69 5.24 5.05
CA ILE A 652 9.86 4.79 5.80
C ILE A 652 11.11 5.31 5.07
N ARG A 653 11.57 6.50 5.45
CA ARG A 653 12.96 6.89 5.27
C ARG A 653 13.63 6.53 6.57
N ALA A 654 14.06 5.28 6.72
CA ALA A 654 15.06 4.97 7.73
C ALA A 654 16.31 5.75 7.32
N PRO A 655 16.75 6.79 8.05
CA PRO A 655 18.03 7.39 7.76
C PRO A 655 19.08 6.32 8.08
N ILE A 656 19.78 5.87 7.05
CA ILE A 656 20.81 4.85 7.13
C ILE A 656 22.15 5.53 6.83
N ASP A 657 23.17 5.29 7.65
CA ASP A 657 24.53 5.79 7.42
C ASP A 657 25.29 4.81 6.53
N PHE A 658 25.14 4.98 5.22
CA PHE A 658 25.80 4.15 4.20
C PHE A 658 27.33 4.14 4.32
N ASP A 659 27.93 5.17 4.91
CA ASP A 659 29.37 5.25 5.14
C ASP A 659 29.85 4.34 6.29
N ASN A 660 28.92 3.72 7.05
CA ASN A 660 29.18 2.92 8.25
C ASN A 660 30.09 3.65 9.27
N THR A 661 29.97 4.99 9.32
CA THR A 661 30.81 5.84 10.17
C THR A 661 30.33 5.88 11.61
N THR A 662 29.11 5.41 11.87
CA THR A 662 28.52 5.38 13.21
C THR A 662 27.35 4.38 13.32
N THR A 663 27.31 3.64 14.42
CA THR A 663 26.16 2.79 14.81
C THR A 663 25.10 3.55 15.62
N ASP A 664 25.36 4.82 15.93
CA ASP A 664 24.45 5.69 16.66
C ASP A 664 23.41 6.32 15.71
N LEU A 665 22.18 5.79 15.75
CA LEU A 665 21.02 6.29 15.00
C LEU A 665 20.77 7.80 15.17
N ARG A 666 21.20 8.44 16.28
CA ARG A 666 21.12 9.90 16.51
C ARG A 666 22.11 10.66 15.61
N ALA A 667 23.31 10.12 15.44
CA ALA A 667 24.31 10.67 14.52
C ALA A 667 23.89 10.48 13.05
N ILE A 668 23.23 9.36 12.71
CA ILE A 668 22.67 9.12 11.38
C ILE A 668 21.56 10.14 11.07
N HIS A 669 20.59 10.31 11.98
CA HIS A 669 19.53 11.31 11.85
C HIS A 669 20.06 12.74 11.71
N THR A 670 21.10 13.11 12.49
CA THR A 670 21.70 14.45 12.47
C THR A 670 22.45 14.71 11.15
N LYS A 671 23.19 13.72 10.65
CA LYS A 671 23.97 13.79 9.39
C LYS A 671 23.05 13.86 8.16
N VAL A 672 22.00 13.04 8.12
CA VAL A 672 20.99 13.03 7.04
C VAL A 672 20.14 14.30 7.09
N GLY A 673 19.63 14.68 8.27
CA GLY A 673 18.85 15.90 8.48
C GLY A 673 19.63 17.16 8.08
N GLY A 674 20.90 17.27 8.49
CA GLY A 674 21.76 18.41 8.20
C GLY A 674 22.11 18.58 6.71
N ARG A 675 22.30 17.50 5.95
CA ARG A 675 22.55 17.56 4.49
C ARG A 675 21.32 18.05 3.72
N THR A 676 20.13 17.61 4.10
CA THR A 676 18.87 17.97 3.42
C THR A 676 18.40 19.39 3.75
N GLU A 677 18.54 19.82 5.01
CA GLU A 677 18.17 21.18 5.43
C GLU A 677 19.05 22.24 4.72
N LYS A 678 20.33 21.93 4.50
CA LYS A 678 21.26 22.76 3.73
C LYS A 678 20.87 22.87 2.25
N ARG A 679 20.40 21.79 1.61
CA ARG A 679 19.85 21.82 0.23
C ARG A 679 18.56 22.64 0.13
N LEU A 680 17.66 22.55 1.11
CA LEU A 680 16.40 23.29 1.14
C LEU A 680 16.59 24.79 1.40
N ARG A 681 17.52 25.19 2.29
CA ARG A 681 17.86 26.61 2.49
C ARG A 681 18.46 27.23 1.23
N VAL A 682 19.29 26.50 0.47
CA VAL A 682 19.84 26.95 -0.81
C VAL A 682 18.76 27.08 -1.89
N GLY A 683 17.75 26.19 -1.88
CA GLY A 683 16.59 26.27 -2.78
C GLY A 683 15.65 27.44 -2.48
N MET A 684 15.33 27.68 -1.20
CA MET A 684 14.46 28.79 -0.78
C MET A 684 15.14 30.17 -0.92
N GLY A 685 16.45 30.26 -0.73
CA GLY A 685 17.21 31.50 -0.91
C GLY A 685 17.14 32.05 -2.35
N ARG A 686 17.16 31.16 -3.35
CA ARG A 686 17.05 31.56 -4.78
C ARG A 686 15.64 31.91 -5.24
N GLY A 687 14.60 31.56 -4.46
CA GLY A 687 13.21 31.87 -4.76
C GLY A 687 12.74 33.25 -4.30
N ARG A 688 13.52 33.94 -3.44
CA ARG A 688 13.22 35.31 -2.98
C ARG A 688 13.88 36.41 -3.81
N GLU A 689 14.80 36.07 -4.71
CA GLU A 689 15.48 37.02 -5.61
C GLU A 689 14.94 37.02 -7.06
N ARG A 690 13.75 36.45 -7.31
CA ARG A 690 13.07 36.52 -8.61
C ARG A 690 11.65 37.04 -8.50
#